data_AF-A0A8S1IZJ2-F1
#
_entry.id   AF-A0A8S1IZJ2-F1
#
_cell.length_a   1.000
_cell.length_b   1.000
_cell.length_c   1.000
_cell.angle_alpha   90.00
_cell.angle_beta   90.00
_cell.angle_gamma   90.00
#
_symmetry.space_group_name_H-M   'P 1'
#
loop_
_entity.id
_entity.type
_entity.pdbx_description
1 polymer ?
#
loop_
_entity_poly.entity_id
_entity_poly.type
_entity_poly.pdbx_seq_one_letter_code
_entity_poly.pdbx_strand_id
1 'polypeptide(L)'
;MARTAIATAFLRVAFLALLTVYAALGFTAEHPKQAHGDRERFEEELLIKPLPDGHVLLHFHFTHWTPAKKHHQLFPRAADQLSQALDFEEAEVSFTRGRWDNRRWGDPAVPAKPMGAELIARFPSSLAAPELPSAWGNLTHAFSGLLCSSLNFLERSEMVALPEFVFKREAGSWVHGLLPKEAVCTENLTPWLKLLPCGDSHGLAALMDRHVLYSADYHSLHTHIEVTRGHPSNGGNEQLLTQTLTLVVRGSHGMSSLSARPSNWSLSSIMASPPKGACAVASQSQVYVQIPGQLVDRAKGVEEVDTVPGGGDHTFSAHNNALYIVDPAPNKTLKLTTMGVATSDAILVYDLEVNSSLDPAFSWRVAGNGGWEPRGVQCEVHTYIRNGQGESGGLVVEVGWTGAGSAPSRPRGLLRHELKKLCLLQTVPWFVRVWIHTMRMLVDGQDYPTARAVYKHMLGMSQDRKAPAMLELCLQVPATASSMAITVDFTPAFLSVTEHPPDAHRGFDIPPALVTFPDEDDSTGVRAEDLKKPSESIQVLLQLLQHSQRKYVYSQGTLVSLATPDFSMPYNVCCLTSTVLAIYIGAMLKALVKRTDADETNEGREWRKRLAGGVLLMILMMCWVLYMDPETRAQLVQWLTDVGILHVQTN
;
A
#
# COMPACT_ATOMS: atom_id res chain seq x y z
N MET A 1 27.96 69.41 20.40
CA MET A 1 27.96 68.40 19.32
C MET A 1 29.08 67.35 19.41
N ALA A 2 30.17 67.55 20.17
CA ALA A 2 31.26 66.56 20.26
C ALA A 2 30.98 65.34 21.19
N ARG A 3 30.15 65.49 22.24
CA ARG A 3 29.88 64.40 23.20
C ARG A 3 28.95 63.30 22.67
N THR A 4 28.05 63.63 21.75
CA THR A 4 27.11 62.66 21.13
C THR A 4 27.77 61.81 20.03
N ALA A 5 28.79 62.34 19.36
CA ALA A 5 29.56 61.60 18.35
C ALA A 5 30.47 60.52 18.99
N ILE A 6 31.03 60.80 20.17
CA ILE A 6 31.90 59.84 20.87
C ILE A 6 31.08 58.69 21.47
N ALA A 7 29.89 58.97 22.00
CA ALA A 7 29.00 57.94 22.54
C ALA A 7 28.48 56.97 21.46
N THR A 8 28.17 57.48 20.27
CA THR A 8 27.70 56.67 19.13
C THR A 8 28.83 55.85 18.50
N ALA A 9 30.06 56.37 18.48
CA ALA A 9 31.24 55.61 18.09
C ALA A 9 31.53 54.47 19.08
N PHE A 10 31.47 54.73 20.39
CA PHE A 10 31.67 53.69 21.41
C PHE A 10 30.61 52.59 21.34
N LEU A 11 29.33 52.94 21.13
CA LEU A 11 28.27 51.94 20.97
C LEU A 11 28.48 51.06 19.73
N ARG A 12 28.91 51.64 18.60
CA ARG A 12 29.18 50.88 17.38
C ARG A 12 30.37 49.95 17.52
N VAL A 13 31.44 50.40 18.19
CA VAL A 13 32.62 49.56 18.47
C VAL A 13 32.26 48.44 19.45
N ALA A 14 31.47 48.73 20.48
CA ALA A 14 30.98 47.71 21.41
C ALA A 14 30.07 46.69 20.73
N PHE A 15 29.22 47.12 19.80
CA PHE A 15 28.31 46.25 19.05
C PHE A 15 29.07 45.37 18.03
N LEU A 16 30.07 45.94 17.34
CA LEU A 16 30.97 45.18 16.47
C LEU A 16 31.82 44.19 17.26
N ALA A 17 32.32 44.58 18.44
CA ALA A 17 33.05 43.68 19.33
C ALA A 17 32.17 42.52 19.81
N LEU A 18 30.90 42.78 20.14
CA LEU A 18 29.92 41.76 20.53
C LEU A 18 29.60 40.81 19.36
N LEU A 19 29.47 41.32 18.14
CA LEU A 19 29.29 40.52 16.93
C LEU A 19 30.51 39.65 16.61
N THR A 20 31.73 40.17 16.81
CA THR A 20 32.95 39.37 16.64
C THR A 20 33.13 38.32 17.73
N VAL A 21 32.69 38.60 18.97
CA VAL A 21 32.67 37.61 20.04
C VAL A 21 31.58 36.57 19.80
N TYR A 22 30.43 36.95 19.22
CA TYR A 22 29.37 36.00 18.83
C TYR A 22 29.77 35.13 17.65
N ALA A 23 30.54 35.67 16.69
CA ALA A 23 31.10 34.93 15.57
C ALA A 23 32.31 34.06 15.98
N ALA A 24 33.11 34.49 16.97
CA ALA A 24 34.22 33.71 17.52
C ALA A 24 33.77 32.64 18.52
N LEU A 25 32.65 32.88 19.23
CA LEU A 25 31.88 31.85 19.95
C LEU A 25 30.94 31.12 19.00
N GLY A 26 31.35 30.93 17.74
CA GLY A 26 30.71 30.01 16.82
C GLY A 26 30.56 28.66 17.51
N PHE A 27 29.40 28.46 18.13
CA PHE A 27 28.88 27.17 18.49
C PHE A 27 28.56 26.52 17.14
N THR A 28 29.59 26.06 16.45
CA THR A 28 29.48 24.80 15.74
C THR A 28 29.09 23.81 16.83
N ALA A 29 27.79 23.53 16.93
CA ALA A 29 27.29 22.40 17.69
C ALA A 29 27.76 21.14 16.96
N GLU A 30 29.06 20.88 16.95
CA GLU A 30 29.58 19.53 16.88
C GLU A 30 29.18 18.88 18.20
N HIS A 31 27.97 18.31 18.21
CA HIS A 31 27.61 17.36 19.24
C HIS A 31 28.66 16.25 19.20
N PRO A 32 29.43 16.01 20.28
CA PRO A 32 30.29 14.86 20.33
C PRO A 32 29.41 13.62 20.12
N LYS A 33 29.84 12.71 19.23
CA LYS A 33 29.29 11.36 19.08
C LYS A 33 29.52 10.60 20.39
N GLN A 34 28.70 10.91 21.39
CA GLN A 34 28.55 10.13 22.61
C GLN A 34 27.66 8.93 22.29
N ALA A 35 28.12 7.73 22.61
CA ALA A 35 27.40 6.47 22.45
C ALA A 35 25.97 6.58 22.99
N HIS A 36 24.98 6.40 22.11
CA HIS A 36 23.63 6.92 22.31
C HIS A 36 22.56 5.83 22.24
N GLY A 37 22.19 5.28 23.41
CA GLY A 37 21.06 4.36 23.55
C GLY A 37 19.69 5.03 23.75
N ASP A 38 19.62 6.37 23.73
CA ASP A 38 18.47 7.12 24.26
C ASP A 38 18.02 8.33 23.39
N ARG A 39 18.27 8.32 22.07
CA ARG A 39 17.83 9.38 21.12
C ARG A 39 17.02 8.76 20.02
N GLU A 40 16.01 9.50 19.60
CA GLU A 40 15.31 9.27 18.35
C GLU A 40 16.29 9.19 17.18
N ARG A 41 16.00 8.30 16.24
CA ARG A 41 16.80 8.09 15.03
C ARG A 41 15.90 8.11 13.82
N PHE A 42 16.37 8.77 12.77
CA PHE A 42 15.72 8.82 11.47
C PHE A 42 16.74 8.44 10.41
N GLU A 43 16.41 7.49 9.54
CA GLU A 43 17.27 7.02 8.46
C GLU A 43 16.48 7.05 7.15
N GLU A 44 17.12 7.48 6.07
CA GLU A 44 16.56 7.48 4.72
C GLU A 44 17.45 6.69 3.75
N GLU A 45 16.85 5.72 3.07
CA GLU A 45 17.52 4.84 2.13
C GLU A 45 16.74 4.74 0.81
N LEU A 46 17.43 4.68 -0.32
CA LEU A 46 16.84 4.46 -1.65
C LEU A 46 17.57 3.33 -2.36
N LEU A 47 16.86 2.27 -2.75
CA LEU A 47 17.35 1.27 -3.68
C LEU A 47 16.91 1.60 -5.10
N ILE A 48 17.88 1.60 -6.01
CA ILE A 48 17.69 1.68 -7.46
C ILE A 48 18.16 0.36 -8.06
N LYS A 49 17.28 -0.30 -8.82
CA LYS A 49 17.60 -1.55 -9.50
C LYS A 49 17.09 -1.50 -10.95
N PRO A 50 17.96 -1.59 -11.96
CA PRO A 50 17.51 -1.74 -13.34
C PRO A 50 16.81 -3.11 -13.49
N LEU A 51 15.77 -3.15 -14.33
CA LEU A 51 14.98 -4.35 -14.61
C LEU A 51 15.25 -4.86 -16.03
N PRO A 52 15.09 -6.18 -16.28
CA PRO A 52 15.34 -6.83 -17.57
C PRO A 52 14.70 -6.17 -18.79
N ASP A 53 13.50 -5.61 -18.61
CA ASP A 53 12.66 -5.08 -19.68
C ASP A 53 12.88 -3.56 -19.91
N GLY A 54 13.91 -2.98 -19.30
CA GLY A 54 14.25 -1.57 -19.41
C GLY A 54 13.48 -0.65 -18.47
N HIS A 55 12.72 -1.19 -17.52
CA HIS A 55 12.21 -0.41 -16.39
C HIS A 55 13.27 -0.25 -15.30
N VAL A 56 13.03 0.64 -14.36
CA VAL A 56 13.86 0.85 -13.18
C VAL A 56 12.96 0.74 -11.95
N LEU A 57 13.35 -0.13 -11.02
CA LEU A 57 12.77 -0.23 -9.69
C LEU A 57 13.40 0.83 -8.79
N LEU A 58 12.56 1.61 -8.12
CA LEU A 58 12.94 2.52 -7.05
C LEU A 58 12.21 2.09 -5.77
N HIS A 59 12.95 1.85 -4.70
CA HIS A 59 12.38 1.51 -3.40
C HIS A 59 12.94 2.46 -2.35
N PHE A 60 12.13 3.43 -1.94
CA PHE A 60 12.42 4.32 -0.84
C PHE A 60 12.06 3.64 0.47
N HIS A 61 12.93 3.76 1.46
CA HIS A 61 12.79 3.18 2.77
C HIS A 61 13.17 4.21 3.83
N PHE A 62 12.22 4.55 4.69
CA PHE A 62 12.40 5.51 5.78
C PHE A 62 12.12 4.83 7.10
N THR A 63 13.05 4.96 8.04
CA THR A 63 12.95 4.33 9.35
C THR A 63 13.03 5.40 10.43
N HIS A 64 12.01 5.47 11.27
CA HIS A 64 11.99 6.36 12.44
C HIS A 64 11.84 5.51 13.69
N TRP A 65 12.82 5.59 14.56
CA TRP A 65 12.79 4.92 15.84
C TRP A 65 12.74 5.95 16.97
N THR A 66 11.90 5.69 17.97
CA THR A 66 11.89 6.45 19.21
C THR A 66 11.91 5.53 20.43
N PRO A 67 12.74 5.85 21.44
CA PRO A 67 12.60 5.25 22.75
C PRO A 67 11.30 5.73 23.40
N ALA A 68 10.96 5.10 24.52
CA ALA A 68 9.78 5.43 25.28
C ALA A 68 9.87 6.81 25.95
N LYS A 69 9.34 7.84 25.28
CA LYS A 69 9.34 9.24 25.73
C LYS A 69 7.98 9.90 25.52
N LYS A 70 7.67 10.89 26.35
CA LYS A 70 6.44 11.71 26.24
C LYS A 70 6.54 12.85 25.23
N HIS A 71 7.77 13.25 24.89
CA HIS A 71 8.04 14.37 23.99
C HIS A 71 9.08 13.94 22.98
N HIS A 72 8.71 14.09 21.71
CA HIS A 72 9.52 13.70 20.58
C HIS A 72 9.97 14.93 19.79
N GLN A 73 11.18 14.89 19.23
CA GLN A 73 11.73 15.98 18.40
C GLN A 73 11.66 15.66 16.89
N LEU A 74 11.79 14.38 16.54
CA LEU A 74 11.85 13.85 15.19
C LEU A 74 10.66 12.93 14.90
N PHE A 75 10.25 12.10 15.86
CA PHE A 75 9.17 11.14 15.66
C PHE A 75 7.83 11.86 15.45
N PRO A 76 7.04 11.52 14.42
CA PRO A 76 5.86 12.27 14.06
C PRO A 76 4.78 12.13 15.14
N ARG A 77 4.35 13.28 15.66
CA ARG A 77 3.31 13.37 16.70
C ARG A 77 2.03 12.62 16.34
N ALA A 78 1.65 12.62 15.06
CA ALA A 78 0.43 11.93 14.63
C ALA A 78 0.54 10.40 14.81
N ALA A 79 1.70 9.80 14.53
CA ALA A 79 1.92 8.37 14.74
C ALA A 79 1.99 8.03 16.23
N ASP A 80 2.67 8.86 17.03
CA ASP A 80 2.76 8.68 18.49
C ASP A 80 1.39 8.83 19.18
N GLN A 81 0.57 9.79 18.77
CA GLN A 81 -0.78 9.94 19.30
C GLN A 81 -1.67 8.74 18.93
N LEU A 82 -1.51 8.21 17.71
CA LEU A 82 -2.27 7.05 17.24
C LEU A 82 -1.88 5.79 18.03
N SER A 83 -0.59 5.55 18.24
CA SER A 83 -0.07 4.39 18.99
C SER A 83 -0.36 4.46 20.49
N GLN A 84 -0.44 5.66 21.07
CA GLN A 84 -0.81 5.85 22.47
C GLN A 84 -2.32 5.75 22.70
N ALA A 85 -3.14 6.18 21.73
CA ALA A 85 -4.60 6.19 21.86
C ALA A 85 -5.23 4.82 21.57
N LEU A 86 -4.56 3.96 20.80
CA LEU A 86 -5.10 2.69 20.33
C LEU A 86 -4.22 1.52 20.80
N ASP A 87 -4.86 0.49 21.33
CA ASP A 87 -4.19 -0.66 21.93
C ASP A 87 -3.79 -1.73 20.88
N PHE A 88 -2.97 -1.37 19.89
CA PHE A 88 -2.37 -2.31 18.92
C PHE A 88 -0.87 -2.48 19.18
N GLU A 89 -0.29 -3.57 18.69
CA GLU A 89 1.16 -3.86 18.79
C GLU A 89 1.86 -3.66 17.43
N GLU A 90 1.13 -3.88 16.34
CA GLU A 90 1.62 -3.75 14.97
C GLU A 90 0.47 -3.34 14.05
N ALA A 91 0.70 -2.39 13.16
CA ALA A 91 -0.25 -1.98 12.14
C ALA A 91 0.45 -1.63 10.84
N GLU A 92 0.06 -2.28 9.75
CA GLU A 92 0.62 -2.16 8.42
C GLU A 92 -0.47 -1.72 7.44
N VAL A 93 -0.28 -0.57 6.79
CA VAL A 93 -1.18 -0.04 5.77
C VAL A 93 -0.43 0.07 4.45
N SER A 94 -1.02 -0.46 3.38
CA SER A 94 -0.50 -0.24 2.02
C SER A 94 -1.59 0.23 1.06
N PHE A 95 -1.20 1.11 0.13
CA PHE A 95 -2.00 1.55 -1.01
C PHE A 95 -1.21 1.27 -2.27
N THR A 96 -1.73 0.40 -3.13
CA THR A 96 -0.98 -0.05 -4.32
C THR A 96 -1.81 0.06 -5.58
N ARG A 97 -1.18 0.58 -6.63
CA ARG A 97 -1.70 0.56 -7.99
C ARG A 97 -0.71 -0.12 -8.92
N GLY A 98 -1.25 -0.86 -9.87
CA GLY A 98 -0.48 -1.70 -10.77
C GLY A 98 -0.29 -3.10 -10.21
N ARG A 99 0.24 -3.98 -11.04
CA ARG A 99 0.51 -5.38 -10.70
C ARG A 99 2.00 -5.60 -10.79
N TRP A 100 2.56 -6.24 -9.78
CA TRP A 100 3.92 -6.76 -9.90
C TRP A 100 3.99 -7.87 -10.96
N ASP A 101 4.83 -7.68 -11.97
CA ASP A 101 5.03 -8.65 -13.05
C ASP A 101 6.30 -9.47 -12.79
N ASN A 102 6.15 -10.61 -12.11
CA ASN A 102 7.25 -11.54 -11.83
C ASN A 102 7.97 -12.00 -13.10
N ARG A 103 7.26 -12.16 -14.22
CA ARG A 103 7.85 -12.67 -15.48
C ARG A 103 8.76 -11.65 -16.13
N ARG A 104 8.46 -10.36 -15.98
CA ARG A 104 9.25 -9.27 -16.55
C ARG A 104 10.32 -8.76 -15.59
N TRP A 105 10.01 -8.68 -14.30
CA TRP A 105 10.84 -8.00 -13.30
C TRP A 105 11.57 -8.96 -12.35
N GLY A 106 11.16 -10.23 -12.31
CA GLY A 106 11.66 -11.22 -11.35
C GLY A 106 11.04 -11.03 -9.97
N ASP A 107 11.63 -11.70 -8.98
CA ASP A 107 11.21 -11.55 -7.59
C ASP A 107 11.46 -10.10 -7.11
N PRO A 108 10.49 -9.50 -6.39
CA PRO A 108 10.65 -8.16 -5.87
C PRO A 108 11.70 -8.15 -4.76
N ALA A 109 12.48 -7.06 -4.66
CA ALA A 109 13.49 -6.91 -3.62
C ALA A 109 12.88 -6.86 -2.20
N VAL A 110 11.63 -6.39 -2.11
CA VAL A 110 10.81 -6.33 -0.90
C VAL A 110 9.42 -6.84 -1.29
N PRO A 111 8.70 -7.61 -0.45
CA PRO A 111 7.41 -8.19 -0.82
C PRO A 111 6.46 -7.18 -1.47
N ALA A 112 6.01 -7.48 -2.69
CA ALA A 112 5.08 -6.63 -3.42
C ALA A 112 3.69 -6.69 -2.76
N LYS A 113 3.06 -5.52 -2.58
CA LYS A 113 1.75 -5.38 -1.94
C LYS A 113 0.61 -5.56 -2.95
N PRO A 114 -0.56 -6.04 -2.50
CA PRO A 114 -1.70 -6.26 -3.39
C PRO A 114 -2.30 -4.93 -3.84
N MET A 115 -2.93 -4.94 -5.01
CA MET A 115 -3.68 -3.79 -5.54
C MET A 115 -4.83 -3.38 -4.61
N GLY A 116 -5.07 -2.06 -4.52
CA GLY A 116 -6.05 -1.48 -3.61
C GLY A 116 -5.41 -1.04 -2.30
N ALA A 117 -6.24 -0.93 -1.25
CA ALA A 117 -5.77 -0.71 0.11
C ALA A 117 -5.79 -1.99 0.94
N GLU A 118 -4.73 -2.25 1.69
CA GLU A 118 -4.61 -3.34 2.66
C GLU A 118 -4.29 -2.77 4.03
N LEU A 119 -4.98 -3.25 5.06
CA LEU A 119 -4.65 -3.00 6.46
C LEU A 119 -4.50 -4.35 7.17
N ILE A 120 -3.34 -4.56 7.77
CA ILE A 120 -3.03 -5.68 8.66
C ILE A 120 -2.75 -5.08 10.03
N ALA A 121 -3.34 -5.65 11.08
CA ALA A 121 -3.04 -5.23 12.45
C ALA A 121 -2.94 -6.42 13.39
N ARG A 122 -2.03 -6.32 14.36
CA ARG A 122 -1.92 -7.25 15.48
C ARG A 122 -2.30 -6.53 16.77
N PHE A 123 -3.26 -7.12 17.46
CA PHE A 123 -3.69 -6.68 18.77
C PHE A 123 -3.10 -7.59 19.86
N PRO A 124 -2.82 -7.03 21.05
CA PRO A 124 -2.23 -7.77 22.15
C PRO A 124 -3.14 -8.92 22.57
N SER A 125 -2.55 -10.02 23.02
CA SER A 125 -3.32 -11.19 23.49
C SER A 125 -4.16 -10.92 24.75
N SER A 126 -3.91 -9.79 25.44
CA SER A 126 -4.71 -9.33 26.58
C SER A 126 -6.05 -8.71 26.17
N LEU A 127 -6.20 -8.27 24.91
CA LEU A 127 -7.44 -7.67 24.43
C LEU A 127 -8.53 -8.74 24.33
N ALA A 128 -9.68 -8.48 24.94
CA ALA A 128 -10.78 -9.44 24.93
C ALA A 128 -11.41 -9.54 23.52
N ALA A 129 -11.75 -10.77 23.09
CA ALA A 129 -12.35 -11.00 21.77
C ALA A 129 -13.59 -10.13 21.45
N PRO A 130 -14.50 -9.82 22.40
CA PRO A 130 -15.63 -8.93 22.15
C PRO A 130 -15.25 -7.46 21.91
N GLU A 131 -14.07 -7.02 22.36
CA GLU A 131 -13.58 -5.65 22.22
C GLU A 131 -12.86 -5.42 20.89
N LEU A 132 -12.37 -6.50 20.27
CA LEU A 132 -11.60 -6.47 19.02
C LEU A 132 -12.29 -5.70 17.87
N PRO A 133 -13.60 -5.86 17.58
CA PRO A 133 -14.24 -5.10 16.51
C PRO A 133 -14.25 -3.58 16.74
N SER A 134 -14.40 -3.15 17.99
CA SER A 134 -14.36 -1.73 18.36
C SER A 134 -12.94 -1.17 18.23
N ALA A 135 -11.94 -1.92 18.69
CA ALA A 135 -10.53 -1.56 18.55
C ALA A 135 -10.11 -1.46 17.07
N TRP A 136 -10.53 -2.42 16.24
CA TRP A 136 -10.34 -2.40 14.80
C TRP A 136 -11.05 -1.22 14.13
N GLY A 137 -12.32 -0.95 14.47
CA GLY A 137 -13.06 0.20 13.97
C GLY A 137 -12.31 1.51 14.25
N ASN A 138 -11.91 1.74 15.50
CA ASN A 138 -11.13 2.93 15.89
C ASN A 138 -9.81 3.05 15.10
N LEU A 139 -9.12 1.94 14.87
CA LEU A 139 -7.89 1.89 14.08
C LEU A 139 -8.14 2.28 12.62
N THR A 140 -9.18 1.71 11.99
CA THR A 140 -9.53 2.01 10.60
C THR A 140 -9.91 3.48 10.39
N HIS A 141 -10.68 4.08 11.32
CA HIS A 141 -11.01 5.50 11.29
C HIS A 141 -9.78 6.39 11.50
N ALA A 142 -8.88 6.02 12.41
CA ALA A 142 -7.67 6.78 12.68
C ALA A 142 -6.73 6.79 11.46
N PHE A 143 -6.50 5.65 10.80
CA PHE A 143 -5.70 5.59 9.58
C PHE A 143 -6.39 6.23 8.37
N SER A 144 -7.72 6.12 8.27
CA SER A 144 -8.52 6.82 7.26
C SER A 144 -8.30 8.34 7.32
N GLY A 145 -8.35 8.92 8.53
CA GLY A 145 -8.05 10.33 8.77
C GLY A 145 -6.57 10.67 8.55
N LEU A 146 -5.66 9.83 9.02
CA LEU A 146 -4.22 10.06 8.93
C LEU A 146 -3.73 10.07 7.48
N LEU A 147 -4.25 9.18 6.62
CA LEU A 147 -3.76 8.97 5.25
C LEU A 147 -4.76 9.46 4.18
N CYS A 148 -5.82 10.17 4.57
CA CYS A 148 -6.87 10.68 3.69
C CYS A 148 -7.45 9.60 2.74
N SER A 149 -7.91 8.49 3.31
CA SER A 149 -8.36 7.30 2.57
C SER A 149 -9.70 6.79 3.07
N SER A 150 -10.32 5.87 2.33
CA SER A 150 -11.60 5.24 2.68
C SER A 150 -11.46 3.99 3.57
N LEU A 151 -10.37 3.88 4.34
CA LEU A 151 -10.11 2.72 5.21
C LEU A 151 -11.21 2.49 6.26
N ASN A 152 -12.01 3.50 6.60
CA ASN A 152 -13.17 3.39 7.48
C ASN A 152 -14.21 2.35 6.99
N PHE A 153 -14.25 2.02 5.69
CA PHE A 153 -15.10 0.93 5.19
C PHE A 153 -14.68 -0.46 5.72
N LEU A 154 -13.44 -0.62 6.17
CA LEU A 154 -12.96 -1.86 6.79
C LEU A 154 -13.53 -2.10 8.19
N GLU A 155 -14.17 -1.11 8.82
CA GLU A 155 -14.95 -1.33 10.06
C GLU A 155 -16.06 -2.37 9.84
N ARG A 156 -16.58 -2.48 8.61
CA ARG A 156 -17.60 -3.44 8.26
C ARG A 156 -17.06 -4.86 8.35
N SER A 157 -17.69 -5.68 9.18
CA SER A 157 -17.29 -7.07 9.40
C SER A 157 -17.30 -7.94 8.13
N GLU A 158 -17.98 -7.51 7.07
CA GLU A 158 -18.02 -8.15 5.76
C GLU A 158 -16.67 -8.13 5.02
N MET A 159 -15.76 -7.24 5.42
CA MET A 159 -14.46 -7.01 4.78
C MET A 159 -13.28 -7.46 5.67
N VAL A 160 -13.57 -8.07 6.82
CA VAL A 160 -12.57 -8.40 7.84
C VAL A 160 -12.35 -9.91 7.91
N ALA A 161 -11.09 -10.32 7.87
CA ALA A 161 -10.63 -11.68 8.10
C ALA A 161 -9.80 -11.75 9.39
N LEU A 162 -9.88 -12.88 10.09
CA LEU A 162 -9.16 -13.16 11.34
C LEU A 162 -8.25 -14.39 11.15
N PRO A 163 -7.15 -14.24 10.39
CA PRO A 163 -6.21 -15.33 10.13
C PRO A 163 -5.43 -15.73 11.37
N GLU A 164 -5.14 -17.02 11.51
CA GLU A 164 -4.42 -17.58 12.64
C GLU A 164 -2.98 -18.00 12.30
N PHE A 165 -2.67 -18.37 11.06
CA PHE A 165 -1.41 -19.02 10.68
C PHE A 165 -0.52 -18.18 9.77
N VAL A 166 -1.09 -17.52 8.76
CA VAL A 166 -0.33 -16.82 7.69
C VAL A 166 0.53 -15.68 8.25
N PHE A 167 0.06 -14.99 9.29
CA PHE A 167 0.79 -13.89 9.94
C PHE A 167 1.48 -14.29 11.26
N LYS A 168 1.39 -15.57 11.68
CA LYS A 168 1.83 -16.00 13.02
C LYS A 168 3.35 -16.08 13.13
N ARG A 169 3.98 -14.93 13.36
CA ARG A 169 5.36 -14.81 13.84
C ARG A 169 5.43 -14.73 15.37
N GLU A 170 4.40 -14.15 15.99
CA GLU A 170 4.27 -13.92 17.44
C GLU A 170 2.84 -14.23 17.93
N ALA A 171 2.66 -14.33 19.26
CA ALA A 171 1.33 -14.48 19.86
C ALA A 171 0.55 -13.15 19.80
N GLY A 172 -0.72 -13.21 19.40
CA GLY A 172 -1.59 -12.04 19.26
C GLY A 172 -2.79 -12.31 18.35
N SER A 173 -3.73 -11.39 18.32
CA SER A 173 -4.91 -11.47 17.45
C SER A 173 -4.65 -10.66 16.18
N TRP A 174 -4.52 -11.36 15.04
CA TRP A 174 -4.32 -10.73 13.74
C TRP A 174 -5.66 -10.41 13.08
N VAL A 175 -5.75 -9.21 12.53
CA VAL A 175 -6.90 -8.73 11.77
C VAL A 175 -6.41 -8.27 10.41
N HIS A 176 -7.11 -8.69 9.36
CA HIS A 176 -6.76 -8.39 7.97
C HIS A 176 -7.97 -7.84 7.23
N GLY A 177 -7.79 -6.70 6.58
CA GLY A 177 -8.81 -6.04 5.77
C GLY A 177 -8.24 -5.59 4.43
N LEU A 178 -9.04 -5.75 3.37
CA LEU A 178 -8.68 -5.40 2.00
C LEU A 178 -9.80 -4.60 1.33
N LEU A 179 -9.44 -3.50 0.68
CA LEU A 179 -10.31 -2.72 -0.20
C LEU A 179 -9.71 -2.70 -1.62
N PRO A 180 -9.99 -3.72 -2.47
CA PRO A 180 -9.41 -3.81 -3.81
C PRO A 180 -9.75 -2.62 -4.73
N LYS A 181 -10.84 -1.90 -4.42
CA LYS A 181 -11.31 -0.72 -5.17
C LYS A 181 -10.72 0.60 -4.71
N GLU A 182 -10.06 0.63 -3.54
CA GLU A 182 -9.47 1.86 -3.03
C GLU A 182 -8.25 2.22 -3.88
N ALA A 183 -8.40 3.21 -4.75
CA ALA A 183 -7.32 3.65 -5.61
C ALA A 183 -6.28 4.44 -4.80
N VAL A 184 -5.02 4.36 -5.21
CA VAL A 184 -4.00 5.29 -4.71
C VAL A 184 -4.27 6.67 -5.32
N CYS A 185 -4.50 7.65 -4.46
CA CYS A 185 -4.85 9.02 -4.81
C CYS A 185 -3.70 9.97 -4.44
N THR A 186 -3.57 11.10 -5.16
CA THR A 186 -2.58 12.17 -4.86
C THR A 186 -2.69 12.72 -3.44
N GLU A 187 -3.89 12.63 -2.90
CA GLU A 187 -4.33 13.03 -1.58
C GLU A 187 -3.71 12.16 -0.47
N ASN A 188 -3.30 10.92 -0.77
CA ASN A 188 -2.64 10.03 0.21
C ASN A 188 -1.16 10.40 0.41
N LEU A 189 -0.50 10.89 -0.64
CA LEU A 189 0.94 11.16 -0.59
C LEU A 189 1.27 12.34 0.33
N THR A 190 0.47 13.40 0.28
CA THR A 190 0.72 14.61 1.09
C THR A 190 0.75 14.33 2.60
N PRO A 191 -0.25 13.67 3.21
CA PRO A 191 -0.19 13.33 4.63
C PRO A 191 0.88 12.28 4.94
N TRP A 192 1.18 11.36 4.03
CA TRP A 192 2.26 10.39 4.20
C TRP A 192 3.63 11.08 4.29
N LEU A 193 3.91 12.05 3.41
CA LEU A 193 5.13 12.87 3.44
C LEU A 193 5.23 13.72 4.69
N LYS A 194 4.11 14.18 5.26
CA LYS A 194 4.08 14.96 6.51
C LYS A 194 4.53 14.17 7.74
N LEU A 195 4.58 12.84 7.66
CA LEU A 195 5.15 12.00 8.73
C LEU A 195 6.68 12.04 8.72
N LEU A 196 7.30 12.45 7.62
CA LEU A 196 8.76 12.57 7.50
C LEU A 196 9.24 13.92 8.06
N PRO A 197 10.34 13.95 8.84
CA PRO A 197 10.87 15.18 9.44
C PRO A 197 11.20 16.29 8.44
N CYS A 198 11.74 15.93 7.26
CA CYS A 198 12.10 16.88 6.21
C CYS A 198 10.99 17.11 5.16
N GLY A 199 9.85 16.41 5.28
CA GLY A 199 8.77 16.44 4.29
C GLY A 199 9.26 16.12 2.87
N ASP A 200 8.77 16.87 1.88
CA ASP A 200 9.21 16.82 0.47
C ASP A 200 10.23 17.90 0.10
N SER A 201 10.82 18.58 1.10
CA SER A 201 11.66 19.74 0.87
C SER A 201 13.14 19.38 0.62
N HIS A 202 13.66 18.40 1.37
CA HIS A 202 15.06 17.97 1.39
C HIS A 202 15.14 16.44 1.60
N GLY A 203 16.32 15.86 1.39
CA GLY A 203 16.53 14.41 1.52
C GLY A 203 15.99 13.62 0.33
N LEU A 204 15.84 12.32 0.51
CA LEU A 204 15.37 11.41 -0.53
C LEU A 204 13.89 11.61 -0.85
N ALA A 205 13.10 12.07 0.11
CA ALA A 205 11.68 12.39 -0.08
C ALA A 205 11.47 13.57 -1.04
N ALA A 206 12.46 14.45 -1.23
CA ALA A 206 12.38 15.53 -2.21
C ALA A 206 12.34 15.05 -3.68
N LEU A 207 12.73 13.79 -3.93
CA LEU A 207 12.64 13.16 -5.25
C LEU A 207 11.20 12.79 -5.63
N MET A 208 10.28 12.74 -4.67
CA MET A 208 8.93 12.19 -4.84
C MET A 208 8.01 13.12 -5.62
N ASP A 209 8.26 13.27 -6.92
CA ASP A 209 7.40 14.04 -7.82
C ASP A 209 6.07 13.33 -8.08
N ARG A 210 4.95 14.04 -7.87
CA ARG A 210 3.61 13.48 -8.01
C ARG A 210 3.34 12.96 -9.42
N HIS A 211 3.78 13.64 -10.47
CA HIS A 211 3.50 13.21 -11.84
C HIS A 211 4.23 11.91 -12.19
N VAL A 212 5.49 11.78 -11.75
CA VAL A 212 6.25 10.53 -11.90
C VAL A 212 5.58 9.39 -11.14
N LEU A 213 5.21 9.60 -9.88
CA LEU A 213 4.62 8.57 -9.03
C LEU A 213 3.36 7.95 -9.62
N TYR A 214 2.42 8.78 -10.09
CA TYR A 214 1.13 8.31 -10.61
C TYR A 214 1.19 7.89 -12.09
N SER A 215 2.32 8.08 -12.76
CA SER A 215 2.59 7.54 -14.11
C SER A 215 3.41 6.25 -14.11
N ALA A 216 3.93 5.82 -12.95
CA ALA A 216 4.62 4.55 -12.78
C ALA A 216 3.71 3.35 -13.11
N ASP A 217 4.28 2.29 -13.68
CA ASP A 217 3.56 1.06 -14.04
C ASP A 217 3.16 0.24 -12.80
N TYR A 218 3.93 0.39 -11.71
CA TYR A 218 3.61 -0.09 -10.38
C TYR A 218 4.01 0.98 -9.38
N HIS A 219 3.12 1.32 -8.45
CA HIS A 219 3.46 2.11 -7.28
C HIS A 219 2.74 1.60 -6.03
N SER A 220 3.48 1.51 -4.93
CA SER A 220 2.97 1.07 -3.64
C SER A 220 3.48 2.00 -2.55
N LEU A 221 2.54 2.66 -1.87
CA LEU A 221 2.77 3.47 -0.69
C LEU A 221 2.48 2.62 0.54
N HIS A 222 3.40 2.57 1.49
CA HIS A 222 3.27 1.69 2.63
C HIS A 222 3.75 2.36 3.92
N THR A 223 3.00 2.14 5.00
CA THR A 223 3.24 2.67 6.34
C THR A 223 3.08 1.54 7.35
N HIS A 224 4.10 1.34 8.18
CA HIS A 224 4.13 0.29 9.18
C HIS A 224 4.53 0.88 10.53
N ILE A 225 3.72 0.63 11.56
CA ILE A 225 3.96 1.06 12.94
C ILE A 225 4.06 -0.17 13.81
N GLU A 226 5.20 -0.35 14.45
CA GLU A 226 5.40 -1.33 15.51
C GLU A 226 5.53 -0.64 16.87
N VAL A 227 4.85 -1.19 17.88
CA VAL A 227 4.89 -0.71 19.26
C VAL A 227 5.42 -1.84 20.14
N THR A 228 6.62 -1.67 20.67
CA THR A 228 7.22 -2.63 21.60
C THR A 228 7.01 -2.14 23.03
N ARG A 229 6.19 -2.86 23.79
CA ARG A 229 5.89 -2.49 25.19
C ARG A 229 7.07 -2.84 26.08
N GLY A 230 7.72 -1.82 26.64
CA GLY A 230 8.73 -2.01 27.67
C GLY A 230 8.12 -2.45 29.00
N HIS A 231 8.92 -3.09 29.86
CA HIS A 231 8.52 -3.28 31.25
C HIS A 231 8.28 -1.91 31.90
N PRO A 232 7.26 -1.71 32.74
CA PRO A 232 6.89 -0.40 33.30
C PRO A 232 8.01 0.30 34.11
N SER A 233 9.06 -0.42 34.50
CA SER A 233 10.27 0.12 35.13
C SER A 233 11.23 0.83 34.16
N ASN A 234 11.10 0.61 32.84
CA ASN A 234 12.07 1.01 31.81
C ASN A 234 11.57 2.13 30.87
N GLY A 235 10.52 2.87 31.24
CA GLY A 235 10.24 4.17 30.62
C GLY A 235 9.12 4.25 29.57
N GLY A 236 8.33 3.20 29.33
CA GLY A 236 7.14 3.22 28.44
C GLY A 236 7.31 2.36 27.17
N ASN A 237 6.60 2.70 26.09
CA ASN A 237 6.63 1.92 24.85
C ASN A 237 7.64 2.49 23.84
N GLU A 238 8.51 1.64 23.30
CA GLU A 238 9.33 1.96 22.14
C GLU A 238 8.50 1.85 20.87
N GLN A 239 8.75 2.73 19.90
CA GLN A 239 7.99 2.76 18.66
C GLN A 239 8.93 2.81 17.45
N LEU A 240 8.55 2.08 16.41
CA LEU A 240 9.22 2.04 15.13
C LEU A 240 8.20 2.35 14.03
N LEU A 241 8.43 3.44 13.30
CA LEU A 241 7.66 3.81 12.12
C LEU A 241 8.52 3.56 10.89
N THR A 242 8.07 2.63 10.04
CA THR A 242 8.67 2.36 8.74
C THR A 242 7.74 2.86 7.64
N GLN A 243 8.28 3.64 6.72
CA GLN A 243 7.55 4.17 5.59
C GLN A 243 8.28 3.76 4.31
N THR A 244 7.57 3.11 3.37
CA THR A 244 8.17 2.71 2.10
C THR A 244 7.36 3.18 0.90
N LEU A 245 8.08 3.48 -0.18
CA LEU A 245 7.49 3.81 -1.47
C LEU A 245 8.22 3.01 -2.54
N THR A 246 7.50 2.10 -3.19
CA THR A 246 8.04 1.24 -4.24
C THR A 246 7.48 1.66 -5.58
N LEU A 247 8.33 1.90 -6.58
CA LEU A 247 7.96 2.36 -7.91
C LEU A 247 8.63 1.52 -8.98
N VAL A 248 7.92 1.26 -10.07
CA VAL A 248 8.50 0.76 -11.31
C VAL A 248 8.22 1.76 -12.41
N VAL A 249 9.28 2.44 -12.87
CA VAL A 249 9.21 3.53 -13.85
C VAL A 249 9.93 3.14 -15.14
N ARG A 250 9.57 3.80 -16.24
CA ARG A 250 10.28 3.66 -17.52
C ARG A 250 11.55 4.51 -17.51
N GLY A 251 12.63 4.01 -18.09
CA GLY A 251 13.83 4.83 -18.31
C GLY A 251 13.66 5.92 -19.38
N SER A 252 14.66 6.78 -19.51
CA SER A 252 14.61 8.05 -20.28
C SER A 252 14.35 7.86 -21.79
N HIS A 253 14.69 6.70 -22.34
CA HIS A 253 14.31 6.29 -23.69
C HIS A 253 13.58 4.96 -23.63
N GLY A 254 12.26 5.00 -23.75
CA GLY A 254 11.43 3.80 -23.86
C GLY A 254 11.92 2.89 -24.98
N MET A 255 11.71 1.58 -24.82
CA MET A 255 12.03 0.59 -25.84
C MET A 255 11.36 0.99 -27.16
N SER A 256 12.14 1.43 -28.15
CA SER A 256 11.64 1.46 -29.52
C SER A 256 11.44 0.00 -29.92
N SER A 257 10.24 -0.37 -30.40
CA SER A 257 9.92 -1.76 -30.79
C SER A 257 10.85 -2.32 -31.88
N LEU A 258 11.74 -1.48 -32.43
CA LEU A 258 12.69 -1.78 -33.49
C LEU A 258 14.13 -1.99 -32.98
N SER A 259 14.41 -1.71 -31.71
CA SER A 259 15.74 -1.91 -31.12
C SER A 259 15.65 -2.48 -29.72
N ALA A 260 16.12 -3.71 -29.51
CA ALA A 260 16.25 -4.37 -28.21
C ALA A 260 17.33 -3.73 -27.31
N ARG A 261 17.24 -2.41 -27.09
CA ARG A 261 18.14 -1.65 -26.23
C ARG A 261 17.49 -1.48 -24.86
N PRO A 262 18.09 -1.99 -23.77
CA PRO A 262 17.73 -1.56 -22.43
C PRO A 262 17.96 -0.05 -22.29
N SER A 263 17.10 0.62 -21.52
CA SER A 263 17.06 2.09 -21.44
C SER A 263 18.22 2.63 -20.57
N ASN A 264 18.82 3.74 -21.00
CA ASN A 264 19.67 4.55 -20.14
C ASN A 264 18.79 5.34 -19.16
N TRP A 265 19.31 5.63 -17.97
CA TRP A 265 18.60 6.42 -16.98
C TRP A 265 19.58 7.21 -16.12
N SER A 266 19.21 8.42 -15.74
CA SER A 266 19.71 9.13 -14.55
C SER A 266 18.59 9.27 -13.52
N LEU A 267 18.94 9.39 -12.25
CA LEU A 267 17.97 9.61 -11.17
C LEU A 267 17.09 10.84 -11.45
N SER A 268 17.69 11.93 -11.93
CA SER A 268 16.98 13.14 -12.35
C SER A 268 16.04 12.91 -13.54
N SER A 269 16.42 12.06 -14.50
CA SER A 269 15.58 11.76 -15.67
C SER A 269 14.33 10.94 -15.32
N ILE A 270 14.43 10.08 -14.29
CA ILE A 270 13.33 9.19 -13.90
C ILE A 270 12.47 9.77 -12.77
N MET A 271 13.02 10.64 -11.91
CA MET A 271 12.30 11.33 -10.82
C MET A 271 12.01 12.82 -11.09
N ALA A 272 12.22 13.28 -12.32
CA ALA A 272 12.06 14.67 -12.79
C ALA A 272 13.00 15.72 -12.14
N SER A 273 13.65 15.42 -11.01
CA SER A 273 14.64 16.30 -10.37
C SER A 273 15.67 15.49 -9.56
N PRO A 274 16.91 16.00 -9.39
CA PRO A 274 17.89 15.40 -8.49
C PRO A 274 17.53 15.66 -7.01
N PRO A 275 18.10 14.91 -6.05
CA PRO A 275 17.86 15.13 -4.64
C PRO A 275 18.38 16.49 -4.20
N LYS A 276 17.64 17.17 -3.32
CA LYS A 276 17.99 18.50 -2.78
C LYS A 276 18.88 18.38 -1.54
N GLY A 277 19.99 17.65 -1.67
CA GLY A 277 20.88 17.29 -0.55
C GLY A 277 20.26 16.33 0.45
N ALA A 278 21.03 15.95 1.48
CA ALA A 278 20.58 15.08 2.57
C ALA A 278 19.59 15.77 3.52
N CYS A 279 18.72 15.00 4.17
CA CYS A 279 17.90 15.53 5.25
C CYS A 279 18.78 15.84 6.49
N ALA A 280 18.77 17.09 6.96
CA ALA A 280 19.69 17.56 8.01
C ALA A 280 19.53 16.86 9.38
N VAL A 281 18.39 16.20 9.60
CA VAL A 281 18.11 15.45 10.85
C VAL A 281 18.21 13.94 10.68
N ALA A 282 18.45 13.45 9.46
CA ALA A 282 18.70 12.04 9.23
C ALA A 282 20.06 11.66 9.80
N SER A 283 20.13 10.48 10.42
CA SER A 283 21.37 9.85 10.89
C SER A 283 22.14 9.22 9.73
N GLN A 284 21.44 8.91 8.64
CA GLN A 284 21.99 8.33 7.43
C GLN A 284 21.09 8.66 6.24
N SER A 285 21.70 9.07 5.12
CA SER A 285 21.01 9.34 3.85
C SER A 285 21.73 8.64 2.69
N GLN A 286 21.32 7.41 2.35
CA GLN A 286 22.07 6.56 1.40
C GLN A 286 21.26 6.14 0.17
N VAL A 287 21.94 6.09 -0.98
CA VAL A 287 21.40 5.55 -2.23
C VAL A 287 22.20 4.31 -2.61
N TYR A 288 21.50 3.21 -2.82
CA TYR A 288 22.04 1.94 -3.24
C TYR A 288 21.65 1.67 -4.69
N VAL A 289 22.62 1.45 -5.57
CA VAL A 289 22.35 0.96 -6.94
C VAL A 289 22.75 -0.51 -6.99
N GLN A 290 21.76 -1.40 -7.10
CA GLN A 290 22.00 -2.85 -7.23
C GLN A 290 22.15 -3.21 -8.70
N ILE A 291 23.35 -3.64 -9.10
CA ILE A 291 23.61 -4.19 -10.43
C ILE A 291 23.41 -5.72 -10.39
N PRO A 292 22.49 -6.26 -11.23
CA PRO A 292 22.26 -7.70 -11.34
C PRO A 292 23.54 -8.47 -11.66
N GLY A 293 23.77 -9.58 -10.96
CA GLY A 293 25.00 -10.35 -11.09
C GLY A 293 25.22 -10.95 -12.48
N GLN A 294 24.15 -11.25 -13.24
CA GLN A 294 24.29 -11.65 -14.65
C GLN A 294 25.02 -10.58 -15.49
N LEU A 295 24.76 -9.30 -15.20
CA LEU A 295 25.44 -8.19 -15.87
C LEU A 295 26.88 -8.05 -15.40
N VAL A 296 27.12 -8.19 -14.09
CA VAL A 296 28.46 -8.14 -13.51
C VAL A 296 29.34 -9.26 -14.09
N ASP A 297 28.82 -10.49 -14.15
CA ASP A 297 29.53 -11.65 -14.69
C ASP A 297 29.82 -11.50 -16.19
N ARG A 298 28.84 -10.99 -16.95
CA ARG A 298 29.04 -10.69 -18.38
C ARG A 298 30.09 -9.60 -18.59
N ALA A 299 30.11 -8.57 -17.75
CA ALA A 299 31.09 -7.49 -17.84
C ALA A 299 32.52 -7.99 -17.59
N LYS A 300 32.71 -8.86 -16.59
CA LYS A 300 34.00 -9.52 -16.34
C LYS A 300 34.46 -10.35 -17.55
N GLY A 301 33.54 -11.14 -18.12
CA GLY A 301 33.87 -11.98 -19.28
C GLY A 301 34.28 -11.19 -20.52
N VAL A 302 33.73 -9.99 -20.73
CA VAL A 302 34.15 -9.11 -21.85
C VAL A 302 35.54 -8.54 -21.63
N GLU A 303 35.85 -8.08 -20.41
CA GLU A 303 37.18 -7.54 -20.10
C GLU A 303 38.29 -8.62 -20.12
N GLU A 304 37.97 -9.86 -19.74
CA GLU A 304 38.91 -10.99 -19.86
C GLU A 304 39.28 -11.31 -21.32
N VAL A 305 38.38 -11.08 -22.28
CA VAL A 305 38.64 -11.34 -23.71
C VAL A 305 39.50 -10.24 -24.35
N ASP A 306 39.36 -9.00 -23.88
CA ASP A 306 40.08 -7.84 -24.41
C ASP A 306 41.49 -7.66 -23.83
N THR A 307 41.86 -8.41 -22.77
CA THR A 307 43.20 -8.33 -22.16
C THR A 307 44.22 -9.18 -22.93
N VAL A 308 45.21 -8.50 -23.53
CA VAL A 308 46.40 -9.12 -24.14
C VAL A 308 47.24 -9.79 -23.05
N PRO A 309 47.83 -10.99 -23.27
CA PRO A 309 48.70 -11.62 -22.29
C PRO A 309 49.95 -10.76 -22.08
N GLY A 310 50.00 -10.00 -20.99
CA GLY A 310 51.19 -9.22 -20.61
C GLY A 310 50.98 -7.81 -20.04
N GLY A 311 49.75 -7.34 -19.79
CA GLY A 311 49.50 -6.00 -19.27
C GLY A 311 48.69 -5.97 -17.99
N GLY A 312 49.33 -5.55 -16.88
CA GLY A 312 48.70 -4.93 -15.69
C GLY A 312 47.72 -5.76 -14.85
N ASP A 313 47.81 -5.64 -13.52
CA ASP A 313 46.80 -6.13 -12.58
C ASP A 313 45.53 -5.25 -12.69
N HIS A 314 44.71 -5.50 -13.72
CA HIS A 314 43.47 -4.77 -13.94
C HIS A 314 42.39 -5.30 -12.99
N THR A 315 42.15 -4.59 -11.89
CA THR A 315 41.05 -4.90 -10.96
C THR A 315 39.72 -4.50 -11.59
N PHE A 316 38.85 -5.49 -11.86
CA PHE A 316 37.52 -5.29 -12.43
C PHE A 316 36.72 -4.24 -11.65
N SER A 317 36.14 -3.26 -12.37
CA SER A 317 35.30 -2.22 -11.79
C SER A 317 33.81 -2.47 -12.03
N ALA A 318 33.06 -2.68 -10.95
CA ALA A 318 31.62 -2.95 -11.02
C ALA A 318 30.77 -1.76 -11.49
N HIS A 319 31.31 -0.53 -11.45
CA HIS A 319 30.60 0.69 -11.87
C HIS A 319 31.09 1.24 -13.20
N ASN A 320 32.27 0.86 -13.70
CA ASN A 320 32.84 1.41 -14.94
C ASN A 320 33.61 0.30 -15.67
N ASN A 321 32.97 -0.31 -16.66
CA ASN A 321 33.52 -1.42 -17.42
C ASN A 321 33.20 -1.30 -18.92
N ALA A 322 33.65 -2.26 -19.73
CA ALA A 322 33.42 -2.27 -21.17
C ALA A 322 31.92 -2.28 -21.56
N LEU A 323 31.03 -2.84 -20.73
CA LEU A 323 29.59 -2.98 -21.05
C LEU A 323 28.76 -1.76 -20.67
N TYR A 324 28.97 -1.22 -19.48
CA TYR A 324 28.18 -0.12 -18.93
C TYR A 324 29.02 0.78 -18.01
N ILE A 325 28.48 1.97 -17.76
CA ILE A 325 29.01 2.90 -16.77
C ILE A 325 27.88 3.39 -15.86
N VAL A 326 28.19 3.49 -14.57
CA VAL A 326 27.41 4.19 -13.55
C VAL A 326 28.23 5.38 -13.07
N ASP A 327 27.74 6.59 -13.36
CA ASP A 327 28.40 7.86 -13.03
C ASP A 327 27.45 8.71 -12.16
N PRO A 328 27.91 9.43 -11.12
CA PRO A 328 29.28 9.48 -10.61
C PRO A 328 29.76 8.13 -10.03
N ALA A 329 31.07 8.00 -9.81
CA ALA A 329 31.65 6.85 -9.13
C ALA A 329 31.09 6.72 -7.70
N PRO A 330 30.79 5.50 -7.22
CA PRO A 330 30.22 5.28 -5.90
C PRO A 330 31.23 5.50 -4.79
N ASN A 331 30.75 5.87 -3.60
CA ASN A 331 31.57 5.98 -2.40
C ASN A 331 32.13 4.61 -1.98
N LYS A 332 31.33 3.54 -2.13
CA LYS A 332 31.71 2.16 -1.80
C LYS A 332 31.02 1.18 -2.74
N THR A 333 31.69 0.06 -3.03
CA THR A 333 31.06 -1.10 -3.69
C THR A 333 31.03 -2.28 -2.74
N LEU A 334 29.86 -2.90 -2.59
CA LEU A 334 29.62 -4.09 -1.78
C LEU A 334 29.25 -5.26 -2.68
N LYS A 335 29.63 -6.48 -2.27
CA LYS A 335 29.11 -7.72 -2.88
C LYS A 335 27.90 -8.16 -2.08
N LEU A 336 26.82 -8.52 -2.76
CA LEU A 336 25.64 -9.06 -2.09
C LEU A 336 25.92 -10.50 -1.65
N THR A 337 25.51 -10.83 -0.42
CA THR A 337 25.61 -12.18 0.12
C THR A 337 24.21 -12.62 0.49
N THR A 338 23.73 -13.72 -0.08
CA THR A 338 22.40 -14.26 0.23
C THR A 338 22.55 -15.57 0.99
N MET A 339 21.97 -15.66 2.19
CA MET A 339 22.06 -16.86 3.04
C MET A 339 23.52 -17.34 3.27
N GLY A 340 24.46 -16.41 3.41
CA GLY A 340 25.89 -16.70 3.61
C GLY A 340 26.66 -17.06 2.34
N VAL A 341 26.02 -17.12 1.17
CA VAL A 341 26.67 -17.36 -0.13
C VAL A 341 26.82 -16.03 -0.87
N ALA A 342 28.06 -15.69 -1.23
CA ALA A 342 28.33 -14.50 -2.04
C ALA A 342 27.67 -14.66 -3.42
N THR A 343 26.83 -13.70 -3.80
CA THR A 343 26.23 -13.63 -5.13
C THR A 343 27.12 -12.77 -6.05
N SER A 344 26.90 -12.88 -7.35
CA SER A 344 27.57 -12.03 -8.32
C SER A 344 27.03 -10.59 -8.36
N ASP A 345 25.96 -10.29 -7.62
CA ASP A 345 25.36 -8.96 -7.62
C ASP A 345 26.28 -7.94 -6.94
N ALA A 346 26.38 -6.75 -7.52
CA ALA A 346 27.17 -5.64 -6.98
C ALA A 346 26.23 -4.54 -6.47
N ILE A 347 26.49 -4.03 -5.27
CA ILE A 347 25.76 -2.91 -4.67
C ILE A 347 26.69 -1.70 -4.65
N LEU A 348 26.34 -0.67 -5.41
CA LEU A 348 27.05 0.60 -5.41
C LEU A 348 26.40 1.52 -4.39
N VAL A 349 27.16 1.99 -3.41
CA VAL A 349 26.68 2.82 -2.29
C VAL A 349 27.10 4.27 -2.52
N TYR A 350 26.11 5.15 -2.42
CA TYR A 350 26.28 6.59 -2.52
C TYR A 350 25.77 7.26 -1.24
N ASP A 351 26.53 8.25 -0.76
CA ASP A 351 26.22 8.99 0.45
C ASP A 351 25.85 10.44 0.09
N LEU A 352 24.60 10.82 0.37
CA LEU A 352 24.10 12.18 0.10
C LEU A 352 24.74 13.23 0.99
N GLU A 353 25.28 12.86 2.15
CA GLU A 353 25.99 13.81 3.03
C GLU A 353 27.32 14.24 2.42
N VAL A 354 27.94 13.34 1.65
CA VAL A 354 29.21 13.61 0.95
C VAL A 354 28.99 14.37 -0.34
N ASN A 355 27.94 14.02 -1.11
CA ASN A 355 27.63 14.66 -2.38
C ASN A 355 26.16 15.10 -2.43
N SER A 356 25.92 16.38 -2.20
CA SER A 356 24.57 16.97 -2.23
C SER A 356 23.97 17.11 -3.63
N SER A 357 24.80 17.03 -4.69
CA SER A 357 24.38 17.10 -6.10
C SER A 357 24.38 15.71 -6.77
N LEU A 358 24.15 14.66 -5.98
CA LEU A 358 24.21 13.28 -6.43
C LEU A 358 23.10 12.96 -7.45
N ASP A 359 23.49 12.58 -8.67
CA ASP A 359 22.57 12.10 -9.72
C ASP A 359 23.14 10.82 -10.36
N PRO A 360 22.95 9.65 -9.73
CA PRO A 360 23.48 8.39 -10.26
C PRO A 360 22.80 8.10 -11.60
N ALA A 361 23.62 7.86 -12.61
CA ALA A 361 23.20 7.62 -13.98
C ALA A 361 23.84 6.35 -14.53
N PHE A 362 23.00 5.47 -15.06
CA PHE A 362 23.40 4.25 -15.75
C PHE A 362 23.35 4.47 -17.26
N SER A 363 24.45 4.17 -17.95
CA SER A 363 24.56 4.24 -19.40
C SER A 363 25.21 3.00 -19.99
N TRP A 364 24.59 2.43 -21.03
CA TRP A 364 25.17 1.36 -21.84
C TRP A 364 26.27 1.88 -22.77
N ARG A 365 27.40 1.17 -22.87
CA ARG A 365 28.51 1.48 -23.80
C ARG A 365 28.45 0.69 -25.10
N VAL A 366 27.92 -0.53 -25.06
CA VAL A 366 27.85 -1.43 -26.22
C VAL A 366 26.42 -1.51 -26.74
N ALA A 367 26.26 -1.40 -28.07
CA ALA A 367 24.97 -1.61 -28.74
C ALA A 367 24.73 -3.11 -28.99
N GLY A 368 23.69 -3.69 -28.37
CA GLY A 368 23.30 -5.10 -28.56
C GLY A 368 22.30 -5.56 -27.49
N ASN A 369 21.86 -6.83 -27.55
CA ASN A 369 20.97 -7.45 -26.54
C ASN A 369 21.65 -7.46 -25.16
N GLY A 370 21.57 -6.34 -24.46
CA GLY A 370 22.01 -6.14 -23.09
C GLY A 370 21.02 -6.66 -22.06
N GLY A 371 19.88 -7.22 -22.51
CA GLY A 371 18.91 -7.85 -21.63
C GLY A 371 19.52 -9.04 -20.89
N TRP A 372 19.20 -9.14 -19.61
CA TRP A 372 19.42 -10.31 -18.77
C TRP A 372 18.07 -10.91 -18.42
N GLU A 373 18.04 -12.19 -18.05
CA GLU A 373 16.77 -12.78 -17.64
C GLU A 373 16.41 -12.36 -16.21
N PRO A 374 15.12 -12.12 -15.92
CA PRO A 374 14.67 -11.90 -14.55
C PRO A 374 15.09 -13.10 -13.69
N ARG A 375 16.01 -12.87 -12.74
CA ARG A 375 16.37 -13.90 -11.78
C ARG A 375 15.23 -14.11 -10.81
N GLY A 376 15.06 -15.36 -10.41
CA GLY A 376 14.55 -15.65 -9.08
C GLY A 376 13.05 -15.76 -8.96
N VAL A 377 12.24 -15.72 -10.03
CA VAL A 377 10.87 -16.25 -9.92
C VAL A 377 11.04 -17.67 -9.40
N GLN A 378 10.62 -17.94 -8.18
CA GLN A 378 10.54 -19.31 -7.64
C GLN A 378 9.11 -19.65 -7.27
N CYS A 379 8.22 -18.66 -7.20
CA CYS A 379 6.81 -18.86 -6.92
C CYS A 379 5.94 -17.81 -7.64
N GLU A 380 4.99 -18.26 -8.46
CA GLU A 380 3.90 -17.44 -9.01
C GLU A 380 2.58 -17.87 -8.37
N VAL A 381 1.74 -16.92 -7.97
CA VAL A 381 0.40 -17.21 -7.44
C VAL A 381 -0.64 -16.54 -8.33
N HIS A 382 -1.65 -17.31 -8.74
CA HIS A 382 -2.74 -16.85 -9.59
C HIS A 382 -4.08 -17.21 -8.95
N THR A 383 -5.01 -16.25 -8.93
CA THR A 383 -6.41 -16.52 -8.59
C THR A 383 -7.26 -16.23 -9.82
N TYR A 384 -8.14 -17.15 -10.19
CA TYR A 384 -9.04 -17.00 -11.33
C TYR A 384 -10.35 -17.79 -11.14
N ILE A 385 -11.34 -17.48 -11.96
CA ILE A 385 -12.66 -18.11 -11.93
C ILE A 385 -12.83 -19.06 -13.11
N ARG A 386 -13.17 -20.31 -12.84
CA ARG A 386 -13.60 -21.34 -13.80
C ARG A 386 -15.12 -21.27 -13.98
N ASN A 387 -15.60 -21.30 -15.22
CA ASN A 387 -17.04 -21.34 -15.55
C ASN A 387 -17.89 -20.19 -14.97
N GLY A 388 -17.35 -18.96 -14.90
CA GLY A 388 -17.95 -17.83 -14.17
C GLY A 388 -19.16 -17.12 -14.79
N GLN A 389 -20.04 -17.82 -15.51
CA GLN A 389 -21.27 -17.21 -16.04
C GLN A 389 -22.48 -17.47 -15.12
N GLY A 390 -22.82 -16.46 -14.32
CA GLY A 390 -24.16 -16.20 -13.79
C GLY A 390 -24.66 -17.08 -12.63
N GLU A 391 -24.58 -18.41 -12.74
CA GLU A 391 -25.31 -19.31 -11.82
C GLU A 391 -24.41 -20.09 -10.87
N SER A 392 -23.21 -20.47 -11.31
CA SER A 392 -22.20 -21.14 -10.50
C SER A 392 -20.82 -20.97 -11.12
N GLY A 393 -19.78 -21.12 -10.33
CA GLY A 393 -18.40 -21.05 -10.81
C GLY A 393 -17.45 -21.80 -9.89
N GLY A 394 -16.20 -21.96 -10.31
CA GLY A 394 -15.12 -22.48 -9.48
C GLY A 394 -14.10 -21.39 -9.21
N LEU A 395 -13.83 -21.08 -7.95
CA LEU A 395 -12.68 -20.25 -7.58
C LEU A 395 -11.44 -21.15 -7.55
N VAL A 396 -10.39 -20.74 -8.26
CA VAL A 396 -9.14 -21.47 -8.32
C VAL A 396 -8.01 -20.57 -7.83
N VAL A 397 -7.21 -21.09 -6.90
CA VAL A 397 -5.94 -20.49 -6.49
C VAL A 397 -4.82 -21.45 -6.89
N GLU A 398 -3.99 -21.03 -7.83
CA GLU A 398 -2.86 -21.80 -8.36
C GLU A 398 -1.54 -21.20 -7.87
N VAL A 399 -0.62 -22.07 -7.45
CA VAL A 399 0.74 -21.75 -7.06
C VAL A 399 1.68 -22.54 -7.96
N GLY A 400 2.49 -21.85 -8.75
CA GLY A 400 3.50 -22.44 -9.63
C GLY A 400 4.91 -22.17 -9.13
N TRP A 401 5.81 -23.14 -9.26
CA TRP A 401 7.22 -23.01 -8.92
C TRP A 401 8.11 -23.20 -10.14
N THR A 402 8.90 -22.19 -10.42
CA THR A 402 9.95 -22.20 -11.44
C THR A 402 11.24 -22.73 -10.82
N GLY A 403 11.67 -23.93 -11.23
CA GLY A 403 12.93 -24.54 -10.76
C GLY A 403 12.83 -25.82 -9.94
N ALA A 404 11.79 -26.64 -10.11
CA ALA A 404 11.65 -27.96 -9.46
C ALA A 404 12.81 -28.97 -9.71
N GLY A 405 13.88 -28.56 -10.42
CA GLY A 405 15.10 -29.35 -10.68
C GLY A 405 16.35 -28.96 -9.88
N SER A 406 16.36 -27.90 -9.07
CA SER A 406 17.54 -27.53 -8.28
C SER A 406 17.20 -27.04 -6.88
N ALA A 407 16.82 -27.96 -6.00
CA ALA A 407 17.03 -27.74 -4.58
C ALA A 407 18.53 -27.46 -4.37
N PRO A 408 18.92 -26.48 -3.53
CA PRO A 408 20.32 -26.32 -3.15
C PRO A 408 20.81 -27.67 -2.63
N SER A 409 21.90 -28.17 -3.21
CA SER A 409 22.47 -29.47 -2.91
C SER A 409 22.87 -29.53 -1.43
N ARG A 410 21.93 -29.91 -0.56
CA ARG A 410 22.23 -30.39 0.78
C ARG A 410 23.05 -31.68 0.64
N PRO A 411 24.08 -31.88 1.49
CA PRO A 411 24.96 -33.03 1.37
C PRO A 411 24.16 -34.35 1.39
N ARG A 412 24.44 -35.21 0.41
CA ARG A 412 23.82 -36.52 0.22
C ARG A 412 23.95 -37.36 1.48
N GLY A 413 22.85 -37.51 2.22
CA GLY A 413 22.82 -38.36 3.40
C GLY A 413 21.49 -38.36 4.13
N LEU A 414 20.37 -38.59 3.42
CA LEU A 414 19.13 -39.26 3.85
C LEU A 414 18.01 -38.88 2.87
N LEU A 415 17.56 -39.83 2.04
CA LEU A 415 16.36 -39.69 1.21
C LEU A 415 15.11 -39.74 2.11
N ARG A 416 14.78 -38.64 2.79
CA ARG A 416 13.38 -38.36 3.13
C ARG A 416 12.75 -37.74 1.88
N HIS A 417 11.57 -38.20 1.48
CA HIS A 417 10.73 -37.47 0.53
C HIS A 417 10.48 -36.08 1.12
N GLU A 418 11.26 -35.08 0.73
CA GLU A 418 11.09 -33.73 1.24
C GLU A 418 9.76 -33.18 0.71
N LEU A 419 8.90 -32.74 1.63
CA LEU A 419 7.67 -32.03 1.34
C LEU A 419 7.97 -30.54 1.48
N LYS A 420 7.48 -29.73 0.56
CA LYS A 420 7.46 -28.27 0.69
C LYS A 420 6.21 -27.86 1.48
N LYS A 421 6.35 -26.94 2.43
CA LYS A 421 5.24 -26.35 3.17
C LYS A 421 4.93 -24.94 2.71
N LEU A 422 3.65 -24.62 2.66
CA LEU A 422 3.14 -23.28 2.44
C LEU A 422 1.83 -23.07 3.20
N CYS A 423 1.47 -21.83 3.50
CA CYS A 423 0.13 -21.49 3.98
C CYS A 423 -0.52 -20.51 3.00
N LEU A 424 -1.77 -20.78 2.67
CA LEU A 424 -2.62 -19.99 1.78
C LEU A 424 -3.72 -19.33 2.60
N LEU A 425 -3.90 -18.02 2.44
CA LEU A 425 -5.06 -17.26 2.91
C LEU A 425 -5.83 -16.72 1.70
N GLN A 426 -7.10 -17.11 1.56
CA GLN A 426 -8.03 -16.53 0.59
C GLN A 426 -9.28 -16.06 1.31
N THR A 427 -9.50 -14.75 1.31
CA THR A 427 -10.74 -14.12 1.77
C THR A 427 -11.69 -13.95 0.60
N VAL A 428 -12.92 -14.38 0.75
CA VAL A 428 -13.95 -14.37 -0.29
C VAL A 428 -15.18 -13.60 0.22
N PRO A 429 -15.62 -12.52 -0.44
CA PRO A 429 -16.75 -11.74 0.02
C PRO A 429 -18.03 -12.56 0.15
N TRP A 430 -18.93 -12.18 1.07
CA TRP A 430 -20.16 -12.93 1.38
C TRP A 430 -21.08 -13.18 0.18
N PHE A 431 -21.04 -12.30 -0.83
CA PHE A 431 -21.84 -12.44 -2.05
C PHE A 431 -21.33 -13.54 -3.00
N VAL A 432 -20.17 -14.15 -2.70
CA VAL A 432 -19.65 -15.35 -3.36
C VAL A 432 -19.72 -16.50 -2.34
N ARG A 433 -20.80 -17.28 -2.39
CA ARG A 433 -21.02 -18.37 -1.43
C ARG A 433 -20.22 -19.60 -1.85
N VAL A 434 -19.09 -19.79 -1.18
CA VAL A 434 -18.17 -20.90 -1.41
C VAL A 434 -18.66 -22.19 -0.77
N TRP A 435 -18.63 -23.29 -1.52
CA TRP A 435 -18.99 -24.63 -1.06
C TRP A 435 -17.74 -25.41 -0.67
N ILE A 436 -17.28 -25.25 0.58
CA ILE A 436 -16.01 -25.85 1.07
C ILE A 436 -15.94 -27.38 0.85
N HIS A 437 -17.07 -28.08 0.93
CA HIS A 437 -17.13 -29.53 0.69
C HIS A 437 -16.78 -29.95 -0.75
N THR A 438 -16.80 -29.02 -1.71
CA THR A 438 -16.40 -29.25 -3.11
C THR A 438 -14.91 -29.04 -3.34
N MET A 439 -14.16 -28.65 -2.30
CA MET A 439 -12.75 -28.33 -2.41
C MET A 439 -11.94 -29.51 -2.94
N ARG A 440 -11.21 -29.29 -4.03
CA ARG A 440 -10.25 -30.26 -4.59
C ARG A 440 -8.89 -29.62 -4.71
N MET A 441 -7.88 -30.43 -4.45
CA MET A 441 -6.49 -30.05 -4.65
C MET A 441 -5.93 -30.77 -5.87
N LEU A 442 -5.27 -30.01 -6.72
CA LEU A 442 -4.54 -30.50 -7.87
C LEU A 442 -3.05 -30.28 -7.63
N VAL A 443 -2.21 -31.26 -7.95
CA VAL A 443 -0.75 -31.12 -7.98
C VAL A 443 -0.30 -31.55 -9.37
N ASP A 444 0.43 -30.67 -10.06
CA ASP A 444 0.83 -30.86 -11.47
C ASP A 444 -0.35 -31.27 -12.37
N GLY A 445 -1.53 -30.69 -12.10
CA GLY A 445 -2.78 -30.95 -12.84
C GLY A 445 -3.50 -32.26 -12.51
N GLN A 446 -2.99 -33.07 -11.57
CA GLN A 446 -3.62 -34.33 -11.14
C GLN A 446 -4.29 -34.18 -9.77
N ASP A 447 -5.43 -34.87 -9.58
CA ASP A 447 -6.13 -34.90 -8.29
C ASP A 447 -5.20 -35.44 -7.20
N TYR A 448 -4.98 -34.60 -6.18
CA TYR A 448 -4.18 -34.93 -5.01
C TYR A 448 -5.07 -34.94 -3.78
N PRO A 449 -5.04 -36.01 -2.94
CA PRO A 449 -5.92 -36.11 -1.78
C PRO A 449 -5.75 -34.92 -0.82
N THR A 450 -6.75 -34.04 -0.75
CA THR A 450 -6.72 -32.81 0.05
C THR A 450 -6.44 -33.09 1.53
N ALA A 451 -7.00 -34.17 2.08
CA ALA A 451 -6.77 -34.60 3.47
C ALA A 451 -5.30 -34.98 3.76
N ARG A 452 -4.52 -35.33 2.74
CA ARG A 452 -3.08 -35.63 2.86
C ARG A 452 -2.23 -34.36 2.77
N ALA A 453 -2.70 -33.35 2.04
CA ALA A 453 -1.97 -32.10 1.87
C ALA A 453 -2.17 -31.15 3.04
N VAL A 454 -3.41 -30.96 3.50
CA VAL A 454 -3.75 -29.99 4.54
C VAL A 454 -3.33 -30.52 5.90
N TYR A 455 -2.39 -29.83 6.56
CA TYR A 455 -1.94 -30.18 7.91
C TYR A 455 -2.41 -29.20 8.99
N LYS A 456 -2.76 -27.96 8.62
CA LYS A 456 -3.50 -27.00 9.46
C LYS A 456 -4.51 -26.27 8.60
N HIS A 457 -5.65 -25.93 9.17
CA HIS A 457 -6.65 -25.11 8.50
C HIS A 457 -7.44 -24.29 9.50
N MET A 458 -7.84 -23.10 9.08
CA MET A 458 -8.83 -22.26 9.74
C MET A 458 -9.83 -21.82 8.67
N LEU A 459 -11.11 -22.11 8.91
CA LEU A 459 -12.16 -21.87 7.94
C LEU A 459 -13.18 -20.91 8.56
N GLY A 460 -13.34 -19.74 7.96
CA GLY A 460 -14.42 -18.80 8.25
C GLY A 460 -15.56 -19.03 7.28
N MET A 461 -16.77 -19.29 7.79
CA MET A 461 -17.96 -19.43 6.95
C MET A 461 -18.56 -18.05 6.65
N SER A 462 -18.84 -17.79 5.36
CA SER A 462 -19.51 -16.56 4.96
C SER A 462 -20.91 -16.46 5.57
N GLN A 463 -21.27 -15.26 6.02
CA GLN A 463 -22.62 -14.90 6.40
C GLN A 463 -23.06 -13.71 5.56
N ASP A 464 -24.21 -13.81 4.91
CA ASP A 464 -24.75 -12.75 4.06
C ASP A 464 -24.78 -11.41 4.82
N ARG A 465 -24.11 -10.38 4.25
CA ARG A 465 -24.03 -9.01 4.80
C ARG A 465 -23.46 -8.93 6.22
N LYS A 466 -22.68 -9.93 6.64
CA LYS A 466 -22.11 -9.99 7.99
C LYS A 466 -20.65 -10.38 8.00
N ALA A 467 -20.25 -11.40 7.24
CA ALA A 467 -18.88 -11.91 7.29
C ALA A 467 -18.46 -12.52 5.96
N PRO A 468 -17.19 -12.35 5.53
CA PRO A 468 -16.65 -13.04 4.37
C PRO A 468 -16.43 -14.52 4.68
N ALA A 469 -16.31 -15.34 3.63
CA ALA A 469 -15.70 -16.65 3.77
C ALA A 469 -14.16 -16.48 3.84
N MET A 470 -13.51 -17.29 4.66
CA MET A 470 -12.06 -17.28 4.82
C MET A 470 -11.54 -18.70 4.70
N LEU A 471 -10.61 -18.91 3.77
CA LEU A 471 -9.92 -20.16 3.57
C LEU A 471 -8.46 -19.97 3.97
N GLU A 472 -8.09 -20.39 5.17
CA GLU A 472 -6.71 -20.40 5.61
C GLU A 472 -6.23 -21.86 5.69
N LEU A 473 -5.32 -22.25 4.79
CA LEU A 473 -4.91 -23.63 4.58
C LEU A 473 -3.40 -23.72 4.57
N CYS A 474 -2.82 -24.44 5.53
CA CYS A 474 -1.41 -24.82 5.48
C CYS A 474 -1.25 -26.21 4.90
N LEU A 475 -0.46 -26.30 3.84
CA LEU A 475 -0.37 -27.42 2.92
C LEU A 475 1.05 -27.99 2.87
N GLN A 476 1.12 -29.30 2.67
CA GLN A 476 2.34 -30.04 2.39
C GLN A 476 2.23 -30.69 1.01
N VAL A 477 3.11 -30.28 0.10
CA VAL A 477 3.19 -30.78 -1.27
C VAL A 477 4.54 -31.45 -1.53
N PRO A 478 4.61 -32.44 -2.45
CA PRO A 478 5.88 -33.02 -2.86
C PRO A 478 6.89 -31.95 -3.31
N ALA A 479 8.16 -32.03 -2.88
CA ALA A 479 9.16 -31.03 -3.31
C ALA A 479 9.42 -31.03 -4.82
N THR A 480 9.13 -32.14 -5.51
CA THR A 480 9.23 -32.28 -6.97
C THR A 480 8.07 -31.61 -7.71
N ALA A 481 7.00 -31.20 -7.02
CA ALA A 481 5.86 -30.56 -7.66
C ALA A 481 6.28 -29.24 -8.31
N SER A 482 5.80 -29.03 -9.54
CA SER A 482 6.00 -27.82 -10.33
C SER A 482 4.84 -26.84 -10.17
N SER A 483 3.64 -27.34 -9.88
CA SER A 483 2.49 -26.51 -9.52
C SER A 483 1.52 -27.21 -8.58
N MET A 484 0.72 -26.42 -7.88
CA MET A 484 -0.47 -26.88 -7.19
C MET A 484 -1.63 -25.92 -7.42
N ALA A 485 -2.86 -26.42 -7.35
CA ALA A 485 -4.05 -25.59 -7.36
C ALA A 485 -5.06 -26.07 -6.32
N ILE A 486 -5.71 -25.13 -5.65
CA ILE A 486 -6.92 -25.39 -4.87
C ILE A 486 -8.11 -24.87 -5.66
N THR A 487 -9.09 -25.73 -5.85
CA THR A 487 -10.33 -25.41 -6.55
C THR A 487 -11.49 -25.56 -5.59
N VAL A 488 -12.43 -24.62 -5.58
CA VAL A 488 -13.65 -24.69 -4.78
C VAL A 488 -14.81 -24.12 -5.60
N ASP A 489 -15.94 -24.81 -5.62
CA ASP A 489 -17.11 -24.31 -6.33
C ASP A 489 -17.86 -23.28 -5.48
N PHE A 490 -18.50 -22.31 -6.13
CA PHE A 490 -19.28 -21.26 -5.49
C PHE A 490 -20.56 -20.95 -6.27
N THR A 491 -21.49 -20.32 -5.56
CA THR A 491 -22.71 -19.73 -6.14
C THR A 491 -22.81 -18.25 -5.76
N PRO A 492 -23.09 -17.35 -6.71
CA PRO A 492 -23.29 -15.94 -6.41
C PRO A 492 -24.57 -15.71 -5.58
N ALA A 493 -24.55 -14.69 -4.72
CA ALA A 493 -25.73 -14.24 -3.98
C ALA A 493 -26.54 -13.22 -4.80
N PHE A 494 -27.84 -13.16 -4.54
CA PHE A 494 -28.69 -12.09 -5.07
C PHE A 494 -28.47 -10.79 -4.28
N LEU A 495 -28.08 -9.76 -5.00
CA LEU A 495 -27.87 -8.42 -4.45
C LEU A 495 -29.09 -7.54 -4.69
N SER A 496 -29.36 -6.65 -3.75
CA SER A 496 -30.34 -5.57 -3.95
C SER A 496 -29.79 -4.52 -4.91
N VAL A 497 -30.68 -3.71 -5.50
CA VAL A 497 -30.27 -2.63 -6.43
C VAL A 497 -29.30 -1.65 -5.77
N THR A 498 -29.49 -1.37 -4.47
CA THR A 498 -28.63 -0.47 -3.69
C THR A 498 -27.27 -1.05 -3.31
N GLU A 499 -27.09 -2.37 -3.46
CA GLU A 499 -25.81 -3.05 -3.19
C GLU A 499 -24.89 -3.10 -4.41
N HIS A 500 -25.41 -2.75 -5.58
CA HIS A 500 -24.59 -2.67 -6.78
C HIS A 500 -23.74 -1.41 -6.78
N PRO A 501 -22.46 -1.50 -7.22
CA PRO A 501 -21.67 -0.31 -7.49
C PRO A 501 -22.34 0.51 -8.62
N PRO A 502 -22.04 1.82 -8.73
CA PRO A 502 -22.59 2.69 -9.78
C PRO A 502 -22.43 2.13 -11.20
N ASP A 503 -21.34 1.40 -11.46
CA ASP A 503 -21.16 0.59 -12.66
C ASP A 503 -21.32 -0.90 -12.31
N ALA A 504 -22.54 -1.41 -12.43
CA ALA A 504 -22.85 -2.82 -12.16
C ALA A 504 -22.22 -3.78 -13.18
N HIS A 505 -21.84 -3.30 -14.38
CA HIS A 505 -21.31 -4.14 -15.45
C HIS A 505 -19.81 -4.47 -15.31
N ARG A 506 -19.05 -3.68 -14.53
CA ARG A 506 -17.65 -3.98 -14.21
C ARG A 506 -17.46 -5.32 -13.50
N GLY A 507 -18.46 -5.77 -12.73
CA GLY A 507 -18.36 -6.91 -11.84
C GLY A 507 -17.83 -6.56 -10.44
N PHE A 508 -17.74 -7.58 -9.60
CA PHE A 508 -17.40 -7.48 -8.18
C PHE A 508 -16.02 -8.07 -7.91
N ASP A 509 -15.21 -7.38 -7.11
CA ASP A 509 -13.85 -7.81 -6.80
C ASP A 509 -13.84 -8.93 -5.75
N ILE A 510 -13.07 -9.97 -6.03
CA ILE A 510 -12.61 -10.96 -5.04
C ILE A 510 -11.15 -10.57 -4.71
N PRO A 511 -10.83 -10.31 -3.43
CA PRO A 511 -9.48 -9.95 -3.02
C PRO A 511 -8.45 -11.02 -3.40
N PRO A 512 -7.18 -10.63 -3.57
CA PRO A 512 -6.12 -11.58 -3.89
C PRO A 512 -5.91 -12.60 -2.76
N ALA A 513 -5.46 -13.79 -3.15
CA ALA A 513 -4.92 -14.78 -2.23
C ALA A 513 -3.52 -14.34 -1.75
N LEU A 514 -3.17 -14.74 -0.53
CA LEU A 514 -1.85 -14.56 0.06
C LEU A 514 -1.24 -15.93 0.36
N VAL A 515 0.01 -16.15 -0.09
CA VAL A 515 0.78 -17.36 0.19
C VAL A 515 2.04 -17.03 0.99
N THR A 516 2.31 -17.80 2.05
CA THR A 516 3.51 -17.74 2.89
C THR A 516 4.25 -19.08 2.93
N PHE A 517 5.54 -19.08 3.27
CA PHE A 517 6.40 -20.27 3.30
C PHE A 517 7.03 -20.47 4.70
N PRO A 518 6.36 -21.20 5.61
CA PRO A 518 6.77 -21.28 7.02
C PRO A 518 8.09 -22.04 7.24
N ASP A 519 8.49 -22.94 6.35
CA ASP A 519 9.78 -23.65 6.47
C ASP A 519 10.99 -22.77 6.05
N GLU A 520 10.76 -21.67 5.32
CA GLU A 520 11.80 -20.68 5.02
C GLU A 520 12.04 -19.73 6.21
N ASP A 521 11.01 -19.45 7.02
CA ASP A 521 11.06 -18.58 8.20
C ASP A 521 12.03 -19.06 9.29
N ASP A 522 12.13 -20.38 9.53
CA ASP A 522 13.03 -20.95 10.55
C ASP A 522 14.51 -20.95 10.12
N SER A 523 14.78 -20.84 8.82
CA SER A 523 16.14 -20.89 8.26
C SER A 523 16.79 -19.52 8.11
N THR A 524 15.98 -18.46 8.05
CA THR A 524 16.44 -17.06 8.09
C THR A 524 16.46 -16.61 9.55
N GLY A 525 17.58 -16.85 10.25
CA GLY A 525 17.79 -16.43 11.64
C GLY A 525 17.85 -14.92 11.88
N VAL A 526 16.99 -14.13 11.23
CA VAL A 526 16.74 -12.72 11.55
C VAL A 526 15.34 -12.63 12.11
N ARG A 527 15.24 -12.64 13.44
CA ARG A 527 14.01 -12.26 14.13
C ARG A 527 13.79 -10.78 13.84
N ALA A 528 12.54 -10.32 13.73
CA ALA A 528 12.28 -8.88 13.77
C ALA A 528 12.86 -8.27 15.07
N GLU A 529 12.95 -9.06 16.14
CA GLU A 529 13.67 -8.74 17.39
C GLU A 529 15.19 -8.51 17.23
N ASP A 530 15.84 -9.10 16.21
CA ASP A 530 17.25 -8.84 15.90
C ASP A 530 17.44 -7.56 15.08
N LEU A 531 16.41 -7.13 14.33
CA LEU A 531 16.31 -5.79 13.74
C LEU A 531 15.99 -4.71 14.81
N LYS A 532 15.43 -5.11 15.96
CA LYS A 532 15.13 -4.22 17.10
C LYS A 532 16.36 -3.89 17.97
N LYS A 533 17.53 -4.52 17.77
CA LYS A 533 18.75 -4.15 18.50
C LYS A 533 19.59 -3.19 17.65
N PRO A 534 19.76 -1.92 18.09
CA PRO A 534 20.55 -0.94 17.36
C PRO A 534 22.04 -1.26 17.51
N SER A 535 22.59 -2.08 16.61
CA SER A 535 24.02 -1.98 16.29
C SER A 535 24.26 -0.68 15.51
N GLU A 536 25.47 -0.15 15.56
CA GLU A 536 25.83 1.26 15.28
C GLU A 536 25.55 1.80 13.86
N SER A 537 24.96 0.99 12.97
CA SER A 537 24.47 1.42 11.64
C SER A 537 23.44 0.41 11.14
N ILE A 538 22.16 0.76 11.10
CA ILE A 538 21.10 -0.13 10.62
C ILE A 538 20.97 0.06 9.10
N GLN A 539 21.81 -0.60 8.31
CA GLN A 539 21.61 -0.65 6.86
C GLN A 539 20.45 -1.62 6.54
N VAL A 540 19.22 -1.22 6.88
CA VAL A 540 18.01 -2.07 6.82
C VAL A 540 17.84 -2.65 5.42
N LEU A 541 17.94 -1.80 4.39
CA LEU A 541 17.74 -2.24 3.02
C LEU A 541 18.83 -3.23 2.56
N LEU A 542 20.07 -3.03 3.00
CA LEU A 542 21.16 -3.94 2.70
C LEU A 542 20.96 -5.30 3.38
N GLN A 543 20.48 -5.29 4.63
CA GLN A 543 20.10 -6.51 5.35
C GLN A 543 18.91 -7.20 4.68
N LEU A 544 17.87 -6.45 4.28
CA LEU A 544 16.72 -6.98 3.56
C LEU A 544 17.13 -7.64 2.23
N LEU A 545 18.09 -7.06 1.50
CA LEU A 545 18.62 -7.65 0.27
C LEU A 545 19.47 -8.90 0.53
N GLN A 546 20.21 -8.94 1.65
CA GLN A 546 21.08 -10.06 2.02
C GLN A 546 20.31 -11.27 2.56
N HIS A 547 19.11 -11.05 3.10
CA HIS A 547 18.23 -12.13 3.54
C HIS A 547 17.26 -12.51 2.43
N SER A 548 17.04 -13.80 2.19
CA SER A 548 16.03 -14.28 1.24
C SER A 548 14.65 -13.88 1.76
N GLN A 549 14.09 -12.76 1.28
CA GLN A 549 12.77 -12.30 1.72
C GLN A 549 11.68 -13.01 0.91
N ARG A 550 11.16 -14.11 1.45
CA ARG A 550 9.85 -14.65 1.05
C ARG A 550 8.95 -14.84 2.24
N LYS A 551 8.31 -13.73 2.63
CA LYS A 551 7.25 -13.74 3.62
C LYS A 551 5.88 -13.79 2.96
N TYR A 552 5.63 -12.98 1.94
CA TYR A 552 4.29 -12.83 1.35
C TYR A 552 4.34 -12.82 -0.18
N VAL A 553 3.59 -13.72 -0.81
CA VAL A 553 3.35 -13.71 -2.25
C VAL A 553 1.84 -13.59 -2.48
N TYR A 554 1.44 -12.45 -3.05
CA TYR A 554 0.03 -12.20 -3.38
C TYR A 554 -0.29 -12.69 -4.79
N SER A 555 -1.50 -13.21 -4.95
CA SER A 555 -2.10 -13.43 -6.26
C SER A 555 -2.68 -12.13 -6.81
N GLN A 556 -3.32 -12.21 -7.98
CA GLN A 556 -4.14 -11.12 -8.47
C GLN A 556 -5.55 -11.18 -7.86
N GLY A 557 -6.14 -10.02 -7.60
CA GLY A 557 -7.58 -9.93 -7.43
C GLY A 557 -8.28 -10.38 -8.72
N THR A 558 -9.43 -11.04 -8.59
CA THR A 558 -10.25 -11.47 -9.72
C THR A 558 -11.62 -10.81 -9.67
N LEU A 559 -12.26 -10.64 -10.81
CA LEU A 559 -13.62 -10.11 -10.90
C LEU A 559 -14.62 -11.25 -11.09
N VAL A 560 -15.73 -11.20 -10.36
CA VAL A 560 -16.90 -12.07 -10.56
C VAL A 560 -18.05 -11.24 -11.12
N SER A 561 -18.72 -11.77 -12.15
CA SER A 561 -19.94 -11.18 -12.67
C SER A 561 -21.12 -11.69 -11.87
N LEU A 562 -21.86 -10.78 -11.23
CA LEU A 562 -23.15 -11.09 -10.61
C LEU A 562 -24.28 -10.71 -11.57
N ALA A 563 -25.49 -11.20 -11.29
CA ALA A 563 -26.67 -10.82 -12.04
C ALA A 563 -26.93 -9.31 -11.87
N THR A 564 -26.72 -8.54 -12.94
CA THR A 564 -26.95 -7.08 -12.92
C THR A 564 -28.44 -6.77 -12.82
N PRO A 565 -28.86 -5.79 -12.01
CA PRO A 565 -30.26 -5.45 -11.86
C PRO A 565 -30.75 -4.77 -13.14
N ASP A 566 -32.01 -5.00 -13.49
CA ASP A 566 -32.65 -4.29 -14.61
C ASP A 566 -33.00 -2.86 -14.19
N PHE A 567 -32.23 -1.88 -14.67
CA PHE A 567 -32.48 -0.46 -14.41
C PHE A 567 -33.60 0.14 -15.27
N SER A 568 -34.15 -0.60 -16.24
CA SER A 568 -35.20 -0.08 -17.12
C SER A 568 -36.51 0.19 -16.37
N MET A 569 -36.88 -0.66 -15.42
CA MET A 569 -38.12 -0.49 -14.65
C MET A 569 -38.07 0.73 -13.71
N PRO A 570 -37.03 0.91 -12.86
CA PRO A 570 -36.88 2.13 -12.08
C PRO A 570 -36.81 3.40 -12.95
N TYR A 571 -36.11 3.34 -14.08
CA TYR A 571 -36.03 4.47 -15.02
C TYR A 571 -37.41 4.86 -15.54
N ASN A 572 -38.21 3.88 -15.99
CA ASN A 572 -39.56 4.12 -16.47
C ASN A 572 -40.46 4.73 -15.39
N VAL A 573 -40.34 4.24 -14.15
CA VAL A 573 -41.09 4.80 -13.01
C VAL A 573 -40.65 6.24 -12.74
N CYS A 574 -39.35 6.53 -12.70
CA CYS A 574 -38.84 7.89 -12.51
C CYS A 574 -39.26 8.84 -13.64
N CYS A 575 -39.25 8.39 -14.90
CA CYS A 575 -39.74 9.17 -16.04
C CYS A 575 -41.24 9.44 -15.91
N LEU A 576 -42.04 8.45 -15.50
CA LEU A 576 -43.48 8.62 -15.31
C LEU A 576 -43.78 9.60 -14.17
N THR A 577 -43.14 9.42 -13.00
CA THR A 577 -43.38 10.26 -11.83
C THR A 577 -42.91 11.70 -12.07
N SER A 578 -41.75 11.91 -12.70
CA SER A 578 -41.27 13.25 -13.07
C SER A 578 -42.17 13.92 -14.09
N THR A 579 -42.72 13.17 -15.05
CA THR A 579 -43.69 13.70 -16.04
C THR A 579 -44.99 14.12 -15.35
N VAL A 580 -45.54 13.27 -14.47
CA VAL A 580 -46.74 13.60 -13.69
C VAL A 580 -46.50 14.84 -12.83
N LEU A 581 -45.34 14.92 -12.16
CA LEU A 581 -44.96 16.06 -11.34
C LEU A 581 -44.81 17.33 -12.18
N ALA A 582 -44.21 17.26 -13.37
CA ALA A 582 -44.06 18.39 -14.27
C ALA A 582 -45.41 18.91 -14.79
N ILE A 583 -46.33 18.01 -15.16
CA ILE A 583 -47.70 18.38 -15.56
C ILE A 583 -48.43 19.04 -14.41
N TYR A 584 -48.32 18.47 -13.21
CA TYR A 584 -48.96 18.98 -12.01
C TYR A 584 -48.44 20.39 -11.65
N ILE A 585 -47.12 20.59 -11.60
CA ILE A 585 -46.50 21.90 -11.31
C ILE A 585 -46.87 22.90 -12.42
N GLY A 586 -46.85 22.48 -13.68
CA GLY A 586 -47.26 23.32 -14.81
C GLY A 586 -48.72 23.77 -14.72
N ALA A 587 -49.63 22.88 -14.31
CA ALA A 587 -51.04 23.22 -14.07
C ALA A 587 -51.20 24.20 -12.90
N MET A 588 -50.46 23.99 -11.82
CA MET A 588 -50.45 24.88 -10.65
C MET A 588 -49.93 26.28 -11.02
N LEU A 589 -48.79 26.39 -11.70
CA LEU A 589 -48.23 27.66 -12.15
C LEU A 589 -49.17 28.37 -13.13
N LYS A 590 -49.80 27.65 -14.04
CA LYS A 590 -50.79 28.22 -14.98
C LYS A 590 -52.02 28.78 -14.25
N ALA A 591 -52.47 28.12 -13.19
CA ALA A 591 -53.58 28.59 -12.36
C ALA A 591 -53.21 29.86 -11.56
N LEU A 592 -51.96 29.96 -11.10
CA LEU A 592 -51.48 31.06 -10.25
C LEU A 592 -50.99 32.29 -11.04
N VAL A 593 -50.38 32.11 -12.22
CA VAL A 593 -49.63 33.16 -12.93
C VAL A 593 -50.35 33.73 -14.16
N LYS A 594 -51.28 32.98 -14.78
CA LYS A 594 -51.91 33.42 -16.05
C LYS A 594 -52.84 34.63 -15.84
N ARG A 595 -52.39 35.82 -16.26
CA ARG A 595 -53.23 37.02 -16.43
C ARG A 595 -54.21 36.86 -17.60
N THR A 596 -55.41 37.38 -17.46
CA THR A 596 -56.48 37.36 -18.47
C THR A 596 -56.73 38.76 -19.00
N ASP A 597 -56.79 38.90 -20.33
CA ASP A 597 -57.25 40.11 -21.02
C ASP A 597 -58.79 40.08 -21.22
N ALA A 598 -59.58 39.81 -20.17
CA ALA A 598 -61.03 39.61 -20.29
C ALA A 598 -61.84 40.51 -19.35
N ASP A 599 -62.93 41.10 -19.89
CA ASP A 599 -63.78 42.17 -19.35
C ASP A 599 -63.99 42.24 -17.82
N GLU A 600 -63.82 43.45 -17.30
CA GLU A 600 -63.76 43.88 -15.88
C GLU A 600 -64.94 43.44 -14.99
N THR A 601 -66.07 43.01 -15.55
CA THR A 601 -67.29 42.69 -14.76
C THR A 601 -67.33 41.27 -14.19
N ASN A 602 -66.51 40.33 -14.68
CA ASN A 602 -66.44 38.95 -14.17
C ASN A 602 -65.07 38.54 -13.56
N GLU A 603 -64.05 39.42 -13.61
CA GLU A 603 -62.67 39.12 -13.19
C GLU A 603 -62.56 38.58 -11.76
N GLY A 604 -63.21 39.23 -10.79
CA GLY A 604 -63.04 38.89 -9.38
C GLY A 604 -63.57 37.49 -9.00
N ARG A 605 -64.62 37.01 -9.68
CA ARG A 605 -65.20 35.68 -9.41
C ARG A 605 -64.37 34.58 -10.09
N GLU A 606 -63.90 34.82 -11.31
CA GLU A 606 -63.08 33.89 -12.08
C GLU A 606 -61.70 33.70 -11.45
N TRP A 607 -61.08 34.80 -11.00
CA TRP A 607 -59.80 34.81 -10.29
C TRP A 607 -59.88 34.04 -8.96
N ARG A 608 -60.94 34.26 -8.15
CA ARG A 608 -61.15 33.53 -6.90
C ARG A 608 -61.32 32.03 -7.11
N LYS A 609 -62.03 31.60 -8.15
CA LYS A 609 -62.19 30.17 -8.49
C LYS A 609 -60.86 29.53 -8.87
N ARG A 610 -60.01 30.23 -9.63
CA ARG A 610 -58.68 29.74 -10.01
C ARG A 610 -57.70 29.70 -8.85
N LEU A 611 -57.71 30.72 -7.99
CA LEU A 611 -56.93 30.70 -6.75
C LEU A 611 -57.36 29.55 -5.84
N ALA A 612 -58.66 29.33 -5.67
CA ALA A 612 -59.17 28.17 -4.93
C ALA A 612 -58.70 26.85 -5.58
N GLY A 613 -58.70 26.74 -6.90
CA GLY A 613 -58.18 25.59 -7.63
C GLY A 613 -56.66 25.38 -7.47
N GLY A 614 -55.87 26.46 -7.51
CA GLY A 614 -54.43 26.42 -7.29
C GLY A 614 -54.06 26.06 -5.84
N VAL A 615 -54.79 26.61 -4.87
CA VAL A 615 -54.65 26.27 -3.44
C VAL A 615 -55.07 24.82 -3.18
N LEU A 616 -56.15 24.35 -3.80
CA LEU A 616 -56.59 22.95 -3.70
C LEU A 616 -55.53 22.00 -4.27
N LEU A 617 -54.94 22.33 -5.41
CA LEU A 617 -53.82 21.58 -5.96
C LEU A 617 -52.69 21.55 -4.92
N MET A 618 -52.20 22.69 -4.42
CA MET A 618 -51.12 22.73 -3.43
C MET A 618 -51.39 21.86 -2.20
N ILE A 619 -52.62 21.89 -1.68
CA ILE A 619 -53.05 21.02 -0.57
C ILE A 619 -52.93 19.55 -0.95
N LEU A 620 -53.39 19.15 -2.14
CA LEU A 620 -53.27 17.76 -2.61
C LEU A 620 -51.81 17.30 -2.75
N MET A 621 -50.92 18.16 -3.23
CA MET A 621 -49.48 17.84 -3.29
C MET A 621 -48.88 17.73 -1.89
N MET A 622 -49.25 18.61 -0.96
CA MET A 622 -48.80 18.52 0.42
C MET A 622 -49.27 17.22 1.08
N CYS A 623 -50.53 16.83 0.87
CA CYS A 623 -51.06 15.53 1.32
C CYS A 623 -50.31 14.34 0.69
N TRP A 624 -49.96 14.44 -0.60
CA TRP A 624 -49.22 13.39 -1.29
C TRP A 624 -47.77 13.25 -0.78
N VAL A 625 -47.08 14.37 -0.53
CA VAL A 625 -45.74 14.39 0.07
C VAL A 625 -45.76 13.77 1.48
N LEU A 626 -46.74 14.15 2.30
CA LEU A 626 -46.91 13.58 3.65
C LEU A 626 -47.30 12.10 3.64
N TYR A 627 -47.90 11.62 2.54
CA TYR A 627 -48.19 10.20 2.38
C TYR A 627 -46.92 9.41 2.02
N MET A 628 -46.16 9.91 1.05
CA MET A 628 -45.00 9.23 0.47
C MET A 628 -43.78 9.24 1.38
N ASP A 629 -43.55 10.32 2.14
CA ASP A 629 -42.36 10.43 2.99
C ASP A 629 -42.70 10.30 4.50
N PRO A 630 -42.41 9.15 5.12
CA PRO A 630 -42.60 8.96 6.55
C PRO A 630 -41.77 9.92 7.41
N GLU A 631 -40.60 10.39 6.95
CA GLU A 631 -39.77 11.32 7.71
C GLU A 631 -40.39 12.73 7.72
N THR A 632 -40.78 13.27 6.56
CA THR A 632 -41.49 14.56 6.49
C THR A 632 -42.80 14.52 7.30
N ARG A 633 -43.53 13.39 7.29
CA ARG A 633 -44.71 13.20 8.13
C ARG A 633 -44.37 13.24 9.62
N ALA A 634 -43.30 12.57 10.05
CA ALA A 634 -42.85 12.59 11.44
C ALA A 634 -42.43 14.01 11.87
N GLN A 635 -41.70 14.74 11.02
CA GLN A 635 -41.31 16.13 11.27
C GLN A 635 -42.51 17.07 11.39
N LEU A 636 -43.53 16.89 10.55
CA LEU A 636 -44.77 17.68 10.64
C LEU A 636 -45.52 17.41 11.96
N VAL A 637 -45.62 16.13 12.36
CA VAL A 637 -46.26 15.76 13.63
C VAL A 637 -45.50 16.39 14.80
N GLN A 638 -44.17 16.30 14.81
CA GLN A 638 -43.31 16.93 15.82
C GLN A 638 -43.58 18.43 15.92
N TRP A 639 -43.59 19.13 14.78
CA TRP A 639 -43.83 20.57 14.74
C TRP A 639 -45.24 20.96 15.22
N LEU A 640 -46.27 20.21 14.84
CA LEU A 640 -47.65 20.44 15.28
C LEU A 640 -47.83 20.18 16.78
N THR A 641 -47.06 19.27 17.36
CA THR A 641 -46.99 19.03 18.80
C THR A 641 -46.29 20.18 19.52
N ASP A 642 -45.18 20.69 18.99
CA ASP A 642 -44.45 21.83 19.56
C ASP A 642 -45.28 23.12 19.56
N VAL A 643 -46.13 23.31 18.56
CA VAL A 643 -47.07 24.46 18.46
C VAL A 643 -48.34 24.24 19.28
N GLY A 644 -48.50 23.08 19.94
CA GLY A 644 -49.62 22.79 20.83
C GLY A 644 -50.95 22.47 20.12
N ILE A 645 -50.90 22.16 18.82
CA ILE A 645 -52.08 21.83 18.01
C ILE A 645 -52.44 20.35 18.16
N LEU A 646 -51.45 19.47 18.33
CA LEU A 646 -51.63 18.04 18.54
C LEU A 646 -51.14 17.63 19.94
N HIS A 647 -52.05 17.12 20.78
CA HIS A 647 -51.70 16.40 22.00
C HIS A 647 -51.53 14.91 21.68
N VAL A 648 -50.28 14.46 21.53
CA VAL A 648 -49.97 13.03 21.40
C VAL A 648 -49.97 12.43 22.81
N GLN A 649 -51.01 11.68 23.17
CA GLN A 649 -50.96 10.81 24.34
C GLN A 649 -50.05 9.62 24.01
N THR A 650 -48.90 9.54 24.67
CA THR A 650 -48.01 8.38 24.63
C THR A 650 -48.70 7.20 25.30
N ASN A 651 -49.05 6.18 24.51
CA ASN A 651 -49.43 4.85 24.98
C ASN A 651 -48.59 3.81 24.24
#